data_AF-A0A6G4ZIC1-F1
#
_entry.id   AF-A0A6G4ZIC1-F1
#
_cell.length_a   1.000
_cell.length_b   1.000
_cell.length_c   1.000
_cell.angle_alpha   90.00
_cell.angle_beta   90.00
_cell.angle_gamma   90.00
#
_symmetry.space_group_name_H-M   'P 1'
#
loop_
_entity.id
_entity.type
_entity.pdbx_description
1 polymer ?
#
loop_
_entity_poly.entity_id
_entity_poly.type
_entity_poly.pdbx_seq_one_letter_code
_entity_poly.pdbx_strand_id
1 'polypeptide(L)'
;MSLNEGKVIPIDINKEMKKCYIDYAMSVIVGRALPDVRDGLKPVHRRILYSMQELGLYPERGYRKCARIVGEVLGKYHPHGDSSVYDALVRMAQDFSLRYMLVDGHGNFGSVDGDSAAAMRYTEAKMNKIASEMLRDINKNTVDFIPNFDGEEKEPVVLPSRYPNLLVNGSSGIAVGMATNIPPHNLGEVIDGTIALIDNPELTSLELMTYIKGPDFPTAGIIMGKSGIRAAYETGKGRIVVRAKAEIEEENGRHKIIVTELPYQVNKAKLIEYIADLVKDKKITGISDLRDESDREGMRMVIELKRDANPNVTLNLLYKHTKMQDTFGVIMLALVDNQPQILNLKQVLVHYINFQKDVITRRTQFELNKAKERAHILEGLIIALDNIDEVINIIRSSKTSEIAKNTLIERFSLSEKQAAAILEMRLRRLTGLERDKIENEYNELMKLIDYLNAILASDERLLEVIKEELLEIKSKYSDERRTQIEKQENEIDIEDLIQEEDVVITLTHTGYIKRISSDVYSAQKRGGKGIQAMTTKEDDFVENVLVTSTHSNLLFFTTKGKVYKIKAYEVPDAGRTAKGTNLVNILPLEADEKIQTVLSFKDVQEDGYLFMGTKLGIVKKTPLKDFKNIRKNGLIALNLREGDELLRAKITYGDADIIFVTQDGNAIRFNETDVRPMGRTASGVKAISLREGDVAVCMDIAVEDEKLLVVSENGYGKRTNLDEYKVQNRGGIGLITYKVSDKTGKVVGATVCKEDDELMLINNQGVAIRINVSDISVTSRSAMGVKLMRTLEDEAVVTIAKISGDTNEEEEEITLLDESEDTNIIVEEVATEVKDEEN
;
A
#
# COMPACT_ATOMS: atom_id res chain seq x y z
N MET A 1 -46.01 13.15 -65.51
CA MET A 1 -44.81 12.54 -64.89
C MET A 1 -44.75 13.01 -63.45
N SER A 2 -45.29 12.23 -62.50
CA SER A 2 -45.03 12.45 -61.08
C SER A 2 -43.69 11.79 -60.75
N LEU A 3 -42.70 12.59 -60.38
CA LEU A 3 -41.47 12.08 -59.81
C LEU A 3 -41.83 11.27 -58.55
N ASN A 4 -41.27 10.06 -58.45
CA ASN A 4 -41.28 9.22 -57.25
C ASN A 4 -40.56 9.97 -56.10
N GLU A 5 -41.24 10.91 -55.46
CA GLU A 5 -40.83 11.39 -54.14
C GLU A 5 -41.16 10.26 -53.15
N GLY A 6 -40.11 9.57 -52.69
CA GLY A 6 -40.23 8.44 -51.78
C GLY A 6 -41.04 8.77 -50.52
N LYS A 7 -41.56 7.72 -49.87
CA LYS A 7 -42.36 7.83 -48.65
C LYS A 7 -41.54 8.50 -47.53
N VAL A 8 -41.84 9.75 -47.20
CA VAL A 8 -41.24 10.47 -46.06
C VAL A 8 -41.83 9.92 -44.77
N ILE A 9 -40.99 9.36 -43.90
CA ILE A 9 -41.39 8.86 -42.59
C ILE A 9 -40.96 9.89 -41.54
N PRO A 10 -41.90 10.58 -40.85
CA PRO A 10 -41.54 11.49 -39.78
C PRO A 10 -40.98 10.68 -38.59
N ILE A 11 -39.80 11.06 -38.10
CA ILE A 11 -39.12 10.41 -36.98
C ILE A 11 -39.03 11.41 -35.82
N ASP A 12 -39.48 10.99 -34.63
CA ASP A 12 -39.32 11.76 -33.40
C ASP A 12 -37.85 11.77 -32.95
N ILE A 13 -37.30 12.97 -32.75
CA ILE A 13 -35.87 13.15 -32.43
C ILE A 13 -35.48 12.50 -31.11
N ASN A 14 -36.34 12.56 -30.08
CA ASN A 14 -36.03 11.99 -28.76
C ASN A 14 -35.98 10.45 -28.85
N LYS A 15 -36.94 9.86 -29.58
CA LYS A 15 -36.99 8.43 -29.82
C LYS A 15 -35.78 7.95 -30.64
N GLU A 16 -35.42 8.66 -31.70
CA GLU A 16 -34.31 8.29 -32.57
C GLU A 16 -32.96 8.44 -31.86
N MET A 17 -32.74 9.55 -31.15
CA MET A 17 -31.51 9.74 -30.36
C MET A 17 -31.35 8.66 -29.30
N LYS A 18 -32.42 8.29 -28.60
CA LYS A 18 -32.39 7.20 -27.61
C LYS A 18 -32.06 5.87 -28.27
N LYS A 19 -32.67 5.56 -29.41
CA LYS A 19 -32.43 4.31 -30.15
C LYS A 19 -30.98 4.24 -30.63
N CYS A 20 -30.51 5.25 -31.37
CA CYS A 20 -29.14 5.31 -31.89
C CYS A 20 -28.09 5.25 -30.79
N TYR A 21 -28.32 5.93 -29.66
CA TYR A 21 -27.42 5.89 -28.51
C TYR A 21 -27.37 4.49 -27.86
N ILE A 22 -28.52 3.84 -27.66
CA ILE A 22 -28.58 2.48 -27.10
C ILE A 22 -27.92 1.46 -28.04
N ASP A 23 -28.20 1.53 -29.34
CA ASP A 23 -27.61 0.62 -30.33
C ASP A 23 -26.08 0.74 -30.34
N TYR A 24 -25.56 1.98 -30.35
CA TYR A 24 -24.12 2.23 -30.24
C TYR A 24 -23.54 1.75 -28.89
N ALA A 25 -24.20 2.05 -27.77
CA ALA A 25 -23.75 1.65 -26.45
C ALA A 25 -23.67 0.12 -26.32
N MET A 26 -24.71 -0.61 -26.76
CA MET A 26 -24.74 -2.07 -26.75
C MET A 26 -23.65 -2.66 -27.64
N SER A 27 -23.46 -2.11 -28.84
CA SER A 27 -22.38 -2.52 -29.76
C SER A 27 -20.99 -2.37 -29.12
N VAL A 28 -20.74 -1.27 -28.43
CA VAL A 28 -19.45 -1.04 -27.75
C VAL A 28 -19.26 -1.95 -26.53
N ILE A 29 -20.31 -2.16 -25.73
CA ILE A 29 -20.26 -3.00 -24.52
C ILE A 29 -19.97 -4.45 -24.89
N VAL A 30 -20.77 -5.03 -25.79
CA VAL A 30 -20.71 -6.47 -26.12
C VAL A 30 -19.66 -6.76 -27.20
N GLY A 31 -19.55 -5.90 -28.21
CA GLY A 31 -18.75 -6.16 -29.41
C GLY A 31 -17.35 -5.56 -29.41
N ARG A 32 -16.92 -4.88 -28.34
CA ARG A 32 -15.62 -4.17 -28.36
C ARG A 32 -14.88 -4.13 -27.03
N ALA A 33 -15.49 -3.55 -25.99
CA ALA A 33 -14.74 -3.03 -24.85
C ALA A 33 -14.49 -4.04 -23.72
N LEU A 34 -15.42 -4.97 -23.50
CA LEU A 34 -15.37 -5.93 -22.39
C LEU A 34 -14.92 -7.32 -22.88
N PRO A 35 -14.15 -8.07 -22.06
CA PRO A 35 -13.82 -9.46 -22.34
C PRO A 35 -15.01 -10.39 -22.05
N ASP A 36 -15.03 -11.54 -22.71
CA ASP A 36 -15.92 -12.66 -22.33
C ASP A 36 -15.34 -13.41 -21.12
N VAL A 37 -16.19 -13.81 -20.17
CA VAL A 37 -15.73 -14.49 -18.94
C VAL A 37 -15.05 -15.84 -19.24
N ARG A 38 -15.42 -16.49 -20.34
CA ARG A 38 -15.02 -17.86 -20.67
C ARG A 38 -13.59 -17.98 -21.18
N ASP A 39 -13.16 -17.06 -22.06
CA ASP A 39 -11.82 -17.04 -22.65
C ASP A 39 -10.98 -15.80 -22.26
N GLY A 40 -11.60 -14.81 -21.61
CA GLY A 40 -10.94 -13.57 -21.22
C GLY A 40 -10.57 -12.64 -22.37
N LEU A 41 -11.05 -12.91 -23.59
CA LEU A 41 -10.67 -12.15 -24.78
C LEU A 41 -11.76 -11.17 -25.20
N LYS A 42 -11.29 -10.05 -25.75
CA LYS A 42 -12.12 -9.13 -26.54
C LYS A 42 -12.17 -9.63 -27.99
N PRO A 43 -13.16 -9.20 -28.79
CA PRO A 43 -13.31 -9.67 -30.17
C PRO A 43 -12.05 -9.48 -31.03
N VAL A 44 -11.32 -8.36 -30.90
CA VAL A 44 -10.09 -8.13 -31.67
C VAL A 44 -8.99 -9.15 -31.35
N HIS A 45 -8.80 -9.50 -30.08
CA HIS A 45 -7.78 -10.49 -29.67
C HIS A 45 -8.15 -11.89 -30.17
N ARG A 46 -9.43 -12.26 -30.06
CA ARG A 46 -9.96 -13.54 -30.55
C ARG A 46 -9.74 -13.70 -32.05
N ARG A 47 -10.08 -12.68 -32.82
CA ARG A 47 -9.91 -12.64 -34.28
C ARG A 47 -8.44 -12.73 -34.68
N ILE A 48 -7.54 -12.02 -33.99
CA ILE A 48 -6.10 -12.13 -34.26
C ILE A 48 -5.60 -13.56 -34.07
N LEU A 49 -5.89 -14.19 -32.92
CA LEU A 49 -5.45 -15.57 -32.66
C LEU A 49 -6.05 -16.57 -33.64
N TYR A 50 -7.34 -16.44 -33.96
CA TYR A 50 -8.01 -17.31 -34.92
C TYR A 50 -7.41 -17.16 -36.34
N SER A 51 -7.19 -15.93 -36.82
CA SER A 51 -6.53 -15.70 -38.11
C SER A 51 -5.09 -16.22 -38.14
N MET A 52 -4.36 -16.12 -37.02
CA MET A 52 -3.01 -16.70 -36.92
C MET A 52 -3.04 -18.23 -37.04
N GLN A 53 -4.05 -18.89 -36.50
CA GLN A 53 -4.25 -20.33 -36.67
C GLN A 53 -4.57 -20.71 -38.11
N GLU A 54 -5.49 -19.99 -38.77
CA GLU A 54 -5.87 -20.24 -40.17
C GLU A 54 -4.70 -20.04 -41.13
N LEU A 55 -3.84 -19.06 -40.85
CA LEU A 55 -2.59 -18.83 -41.58
C LEU A 55 -1.50 -19.88 -41.26
N GLY A 56 -1.75 -20.79 -40.31
CA GLY A 56 -0.82 -21.84 -39.89
C GLY A 56 0.39 -21.31 -39.14
N LEU A 57 0.27 -20.21 -38.40
CA LEU A 57 1.37 -19.54 -37.68
C LEU A 57 1.64 -20.16 -36.30
N TYR A 58 1.73 -21.48 -36.26
CA TYR A 58 2.04 -22.23 -35.06
C TYR A 58 3.46 -21.95 -34.54
N PRO A 59 3.74 -22.18 -33.24
CA PRO A 59 5.02 -21.84 -32.61
C PRO A 59 6.25 -22.46 -33.30
N GLU A 60 6.11 -23.66 -33.88
CA GLU A 60 7.16 -24.38 -34.59
C GLU A 60 7.41 -23.87 -36.02
N ARG A 61 6.55 -22.98 -36.54
CA ARG A 61 6.69 -22.39 -37.87
C ARG A 61 7.52 -21.11 -37.83
N GLY A 62 8.02 -20.72 -39.01
CA GLY A 62 8.75 -19.47 -39.17
C GLY A 62 7.84 -18.25 -39.04
N TYR A 63 8.42 -17.11 -38.64
CA TYR A 63 7.72 -15.84 -38.50
C TYR A 63 7.10 -15.36 -39.83
N ARG A 64 6.06 -14.53 -39.73
CA ARG A 64 5.42 -13.84 -40.86
C ARG A 64 5.23 -12.36 -40.57
N LYS A 65 5.30 -11.54 -41.62
CA LYS A 65 5.09 -10.09 -41.53
C LYS A 65 3.75 -9.77 -40.86
N CYS A 66 3.77 -8.89 -39.86
CA CYS A 66 2.57 -8.47 -39.15
C CYS A 66 1.53 -7.87 -40.10
N ALA A 67 1.96 -7.16 -41.16
CA ALA A 67 1.07 -6.66 -42.21
C ALA A 67 0.17 -7.73 -42.85
N ARG A 68 0.69 -8.97 -43.01
CA ARG A 68 -0.11 -10.09 -43.55
C ARG A 68 -1.17 -10.55 -42.55
N ILE A 69 -0.79 -10.64 -41.26
CA ILE A 69 -1.71 -11.05 -40.19
C ILE A 69 -2.83 -10.03 -40.03
N VAL A 70 -2.47 -8.74 -39.96
CA VAL A 70 -3.43 -7.63 -39.90
C VAL A 70 -4.34 -7.63 -41.12
N GLY A 71 -3.79 -7.80 -42.32
CA GLY A 71 -4.59 -7.89 -43.55
C GLY A 71 -5.62 -9.02 -43.54
N GLU A 72 -5.24 -10.21 -43.05
CA GLU A 72 -6.15 -11.35 -42.91
C GLU A 72 -7.30 -11.05 -41.93
N VAL A 73 -6.95 -10.50 -40.76
CA VAL A 73 -7.94 -10.14 -39.72
C VAL A 73 -8.93 -9.11 -40.24
N LEU A 74 -8.45 -8.08 -40.94
CA LEU A 74 -9.29 -7.03 -41.51
C LEU A 74 -10.18 -7.55 -42.64
N GLY A 75 -9.60 -8.35 -43.54
CA GLY A 75 -10.30 -8.87 -44.71
C GLY A 75 -11.44 -9.81 -44.35
N LYS A 76 -11.29 -10.62 -43.30
CA LYS A 76 -12.26 -11.66 -42.95
C LYS A 76 -13.13 -11.35 -41.75
N TYR A 77 -12.60 -10.71 -40.70
CA TYR A 77 -13.26 -10.72 -39.39
C TYR A 77 -13.44 -9.35 -38.74
N HIS A 78 -12.56 -8.38 -38.98
CA HIS A 78 -12.53 -7.12 -38.23
C HIS A 78 -12.63 -5.90 -39.15
N PRO A 79 -13.85 -5.42 -39.49
CA PRO A 79 -14.08 -4.32 -40.43
C PRO A 79 -13.83 -2.94 -39.78
N HIS A 80 -12.66 -2.75 -39.17
CA HIS A 80 -12.23 -1.51 -38.50
C HIS A 80 -10.82 -1.12 -38.97
N GLY A 81 -10.25 -0.05 -38.41
CA GLY A 81 -8.92 0.42 -38.80
C GLY A 81 -7.81 -0.59 -38.51
N ASP A 82 -6.83 -0.64 -39.40
CA ASP A 82 -5.63 -1.49 -39.29
C ASP A 82 -4.82 -1.21 -38.02
N SER A 83 -4.73 0.06 -37.62
CA SER A 83 -4.04 0.49 -36.39
C SER A 83 -4.56 -0.23 -35.15
N SER A 84 -5.88 -0.39 -35.00
CA SER A 84 -6.48 -1.03 -33.82
C SER A 84 -6.11 -2.50 -33.71
N VAL A 85 -6.02 -3.20 -34.85
CA VAL A 85 -5.61 -4.62 -34.91
C VAL A 85 -4.12 -4.74 -34.65
N TYR A 86 -3.30 -3.87 -35.26
CA TYR A 86 -1.86 -3.90 -35.08
C TYR A 86 -1.45 -3.57 -33.64
N ASP A 87 -2.04 -2.55 -33.02
CA ASP A 87 -1.78 -2.17 -31.64
C ASP A 87 -2.17 -3.29 -30.66
N ALA A 88 -3.28 -3.98 -30.92
CA ALA A 88 -3.69 -5.15 -30.15
C ALA A 88 -2.69 -6.31 -30.31
N LEU A 89 -2.24 -6.59 -31.54
CA LEU A 89 -1.22 -7.61 -31.82
C LEU A 89 0.10 -7.27 -31.12
N VAL A 90 0.54 -6.01 -31.19
CA VAL A 90 1.77 -5.54 -30.55
C VAL A 90 1.70 -5.74 -29.03
N ARG A 91 0.59 -5.32 -28.40
CA ARG A 91 0.39 -5.52 -26.95
C ARG A 91 0.39 -6.99 -26.52
N MET A 92 -0.06 -7.90 -27.39
CA MET A 92 -0.03 -9.35 -27.11
C MET A 92 1.37 -9.96 -27.22
N ALA A 93 2.33 -9.24 -27.80
CA ALA A 93 3.72 -9.62 -27.98
C ALA A 93 4.70 -8.87 -27.04
N GLN A 94 4.19 -8.03 -26.14
CA GLN A 94 4.98 -7.28 -25.16
C GLN A 94 4.93 -7.97 -23.80
N ASP A 95 6.10 -8.37 -23.29
CA ASP A 95 6.29 -9.07 -22.02
C ASP A 95 6.00 -8.20 -20.78
N PHE A 96 6.11 -6.88 -20.91
CA PHE A 96 5.72 -5.89 -19.89
C PHE A 96 4.23 -5.54 -19.94
N SER A 97 3.50 -5.96 -20.98
CA SER A 97 2.07 -5.70 -21.16
C SER A 97 1.23 -6.89 -20.68
N LEU A 98 1.53 -8.10 -21.16
CA LEU A 98 0.84 -9.33 -20.77
C LEU A 98 1.73 -10.21 -19.89
N ARG A 99 1.13 -10.82 -18.87
CA ARG A 99 1.83 -11.74 -17.98
C ARG A 99 2.28 -13.03 -18.68
N TYR A 100 1.49 -13.50 -19.64
CA TYR A 100 1.80 -14.59 -20.56
C TYR A 100 1.47 -14.15 -21.99
N MET A 101 2.50 -13.80 -22.75
CA MET A 101 2.36 -13.34 -24.14
C MET A 101 1.63 -14.37 -25.00
N LEU A 102 0.67 -13.91 -25.79
CA LEU A 102 -0.09 -14.77 -26.72
C LEU A 102 0.51 -14.74 -28.13
N VAL A 103 1.32 -13.72 -28.43
CA VAL A 103 2.03 -13.57 -29.69
C VAL A 103 3.54 -13.59 -29.41
N ASP A 104 4.29 -14.27 -30.26
CA ASP A 104 5.74 -14.23 -30.30
C ASP A 104 6.15 -13.29 -31.44
N GLY A 105 6.72 -12.14 -31.08
CA GLY A 105 7.08 -11.07 -32.00
C GLY A 105 8.59 -11.03 -32.30
N HIS A 106 8.93 -10.73 -33.54
CA HIS A 106 10.30 -10.51 -34.01
C HIS A 106 10.44 -9.11 -34.63
N GLY A 107 11.38 -8.32 -34.09
CA GLY A 107 11.59 -6.91 -34.43
C GLY A 107 11.32 -5.98 -33.25
N ASN A 108 11.20 -4.68 -33.51
CA ASN A 108 10.89 -3.69 -32.47
C ASN A 108 9.38 -3.64 -32.20
N PHE A 109 8.96 -4.18 -31.06
CA PHE A 109 7.58 -4.19 -30.57
C PHE A 109 7.31 -3.10 -29.50
N GLY A 110 8.17 -2.10 -29.38
CA GLY A 110 8.09 -1.04 -28.38
C GLY A 110 8.80 -1.39 -27.07
N SER A 111 8.84 -0.43 -26.14
CA SER A 111 9.59 -0.53 -24.89
C SER A 111 8.77 -0.03 -23.69
N VAL A 112 9.24 -0.33 -22.47
CA VAL A 112 8.69 0.22 -21.21
C VAL A 112 8.84 1.74 -21.12
N ASP A 113 9.75 2.31 -21.90
CA ASP A 113 10.00 3.75 -21.99
C ASP A 113 8.91 4.49 -22.79
N GLY A 114 8.00 3.73 -23.43
CA GLY A 114 6.89 4.27 -24.22
C GLY A 114 7.21 4.44 -25.69
N ASP A 115 8.33 3.89 -26.16
CA ASP A 115 8.60 3.82 -27.59
C ASP A 115 7.52 2.99 -28.27
N SER A 116 7.00 3.53 -29.37
CA SER A 116 6.03 2.82 -30.19
C SER A 116 6.71 1.67 -30.95
N ALA A 117 5.95 0.62 -31.24
CA ALA A 117 6.44 -0.44 -32.12
C ALA A 117 6.79 0.10 -33.51
N ALA A 118 7.75 -0.55 -34.17
CA ALA A 118 8.01 -0.27 -35.58
C ALA A 118 6.78 -0.57 -36.43
N ALA A 119 6.70 0.02 -37.63
CA ALA A 119 5.58 -0.23 -38.53
C ALA A 119 5.43 -1.73 -38.88
N MET A 120 4.19 -2.20 -39.07
CA MET A 120 3.84 -3.60 -39.35
C MET A 120 4.51 -4.26 -40.58
N ARG A 121 5.16 -3.45 -41.43
CA ARG A 121 5.97 -3.92 -42.57
C ARG A 121 7.36 -4.42 -42.16
N TYR A 122 7.85 -4.02 -40.99
CA TYR A 122 9.17 -4.41 -40.48
C TYR A 122 9.07 -5.53 -39.44
N THR A 123 8.04 -5.50 -38.61
CA THR A 123 7.79 -6.52 -37.58
C THR A 123 7.23 -7.81 -38.16
N GLU A 124 7.53 -8.91 -37.51
CA GLU A 124 7.02 -10.23 -37.81
C GLU A 124 6.49 -10.90 -36.55
N ALA A 125 5.53 -11.82 -36.69
CA ALA A 125 4.93 -12.51 -35.56
C ALA A 125 4.51 -13.94 -35.91
N LYS A 126 4.35 -14.76 -34.87
CA LYS A 126 3.72 -16.08 -34.85
C LYS A 126 3.04 -16.31 -33.50
N MET A 127 2.27 -17.39 -33.34
CA MET A 127 1.64 -17.69 -32.04
C MET A 127 2.69 -18.05 -31.00
N ASN A 128 2.52 -17.54 -29.77
CA ASN A 128 3.30 -18.02 -28.64
C ASN A 128 2.90 -19.46 -28.31
N LYS A 129 3.78 -20.23 -27.66
CA LYS A 129 3.54 -21.62 -27.30
C LYS A 129 2.26 -21.79 -26.47
N ILE A 130 2.02 -20.92 -25.49
CA ILE A 130 0.83 -20.99 -24.62
C ILE A 130 -0.46 -20.63 -25.37
N ALA A 131 -0.39 -19.78 -26.41
CA ALA A 131 -1.55 -19.41 -27.21
C ALA A 131 -2.16 -20.59 -27.98
N SER A 132 -1.38 -21.65 -28.22
CA SER A 132 -1.90 -22.88 -28.82
C SER A 132 -2.93 -23.56 -27.91
N GLU A 133 -2.79 -23.43 -26.58
CA GLU A 133 -3.77 -23.94 -25.62
C GLU A 133 -5.06 -23.10 -25.59
N MET A 134 -5.06 -21.87 -26.11
CA MET A 134 -6.30 -21.11 -26.30
C MET A 134 -7.17 -21.70 -27.41
N LEU A 135 -6.54 -22.28 -28.44
CA LEU A 135 -7.18 -22.74 -29.69
C LEU A 135 -7.27 -24.27 -29.81
N ARG A 136 -6.69 -25.01 -28.85
CA ARG A 136 -6.67 -26.47 -28.82
C ARG A 136 -8.09 -27.02 -28.95
N ASP A 137 -8.26 -27.98 -29.86
CA ASP A 137 -9.52 -28.67 -30.17
C ASP A 137 -10.63 -27.83 -30.83
N ILE A 138 -10.38 -26.58 -31.26
CA ILE A 138 -11.41 -25.71 -31.88
C ILE A 138 -12.14 -26.35 -33.09
N ASN A 139 -11.46 -27.22 -33.84
CA ASN A 139 -12.02 -27.91 -35.02
C ASN A 139 -12.86 -29.16 -34.66
N LYS A 140 -13.02 -29.48 -33.37
CA LYS A 140 -13.79 -30.63 -32.88
C LYS A 140 -15.19 -30.23 -32.40
N ASN A 141 -15.75 -29.17 -33.00
CA ASN A 141 -17.06 -28.62 -32.64
C ASN A 141 -17.18 -28.30 -31.13
N THR A 142 -16.12 -27.75 -30.53
CA THR A 142 -16.07 -27.43 -29.09
C THR A 142 -16.65 -26.07 -28.74
N VAL A 143 -16.82 -25.19 -29.73
CA VAL A 143 -17.37 -23.84 -29.57
C VAL A 143 -18.27 -23.52 -30.75
N ASP A 144 -19.16 -22.56 -30.56
CA ASP A 144 -20.06 -22.11 -31.62
C ASP A 144 -19.36 -21.13 -32.57
N PHE A 145 -19.75 -21.23 -33.83
CA PHE A 145 -19.31 -20.35 -34.90
C PHE A 145 -20.48 -19.52 -35.42
N ILE A 146 -20.23 -18.24 -35.64
CA ILE A 146 -21.18 -17.31 -36.25
C ILE A 146 -20.65 -16.87 -37.62
N PRO A 147 -21.52 -16.47 -38.56
CA PRO A 147 -21.08 -15.79 -39.76
C PRO A 147 -20.27 -14.53 -39.41
N ASN A 148 -19.26 -14.22 -40.22
CA ASN A 148 -18.54 -12.95 -40.14
C ASN A 148 -19.43 -11.78 -40.60
N PHE A 149 -18.86 -10.58 -40.73
CA PHE A 149 -19.62 -9.35 -40.98
C PHE A 149 -20.31 -9.28 -42.35
N ASP A 150 -19.84 -10.02 -43.36
CA ASP A 150 -20.44 -10.10 -44.71
C ASP A 150 -21.12 -11.46 -45.00
N GLY A 151 -20.92 -12.45 -44.13
CA GLY A 151 -21.53 -13.77 -44.21
C GLY A 151 -20.79 -14.79 -45.08
N GLU A 152 -19.62 -14.45 -45.64
CA GLU A 152 -18.82 -15.36 -46.48
C GLU A 152 -17.98 -16.34 -45.65
N GLU A 153 -17.59 -15.95 -44.44
CA GLU A 153 -16.74 -16.74 -43.54
C GLU A 153 -17.43 -17.02 -42.21
N LYS A 154 -16.82 -17.87 -41.38
CA LYS A 154 -17.26 -18.13 -40.00
C LYS A 154 -16.18 -17.76 -38.99
N GLU A 155 -16.59 -17.17 -37.88
CA GLU A 155 -15.71 -16.88 -36.74
C GLU A 155 -16.22 -17.50 -35.43
N PRO A 156 -15.32 -17.91 -34.53
CA PRO A 156 -15.71 -18.47 -33.24
C PRO A 156 -16.24 -17.37 -32.31
N VAL A 157 -17.36 -17.64 -31.62
CA VAL A 157 -17.92 -16.73 -30.61
C VAL A 157 -16.96 -16.58 -29.42
N VAL A 158 -16.33 -17.69 -29.03
CA VAL A 158 -15.42 -17.84 -27.89
C VAL A 158 -14.34 -18.85 -28.28
N LEU A 159 -13.14 -18.77 -27.69
CA LEU A 159 -12.11 -19.81 -27.88
C LEU A 159 -12.23 -20.92 -26.83
N PRO A 160 -11.81 -22.17 -27.11
CA PRO A 160 -11.81 -23.27 -26.13
C PRO A 160 -11.08 -22.96 -24.82
N SER A 161 -10.03 -22.13 -24.85
CA SER A 161 -9.34 -21.58 -23.66
C SER A 161 -9.00 -22.63 -22.60
N ARG A 162 -8.04 -23.51 -22.86
CA ARG A 162 -7.72 -24.64 -21.95
C ARG A 162 -7.05 -24.25 -20.64
N TYR A 163 -6.86 -22.95 -20.41
CA TYR A 163 -6.52 -22.37 -19.11
C TYR A 163 -7.35 -21.09 -18.86
N PRO A 164 -7.51 -20.64 -17.60
CA PRO A 164 -8.36 -19.50 -17.22
C PRO A 164 -7.73 -18.14 -17.55
N ASN A 165 -7.63 -17.84 -18.85
CA ASN A 165 -6.91 -16.68 -19.38
C ASN A 165 -7.40 -15.31 -18.86
N LEU A 166 -8.69 -15.16 -18.52
CA LEU A 166 -9.24 -13.91 -17.97
C LEU A 166 -8.49 -13.46 -16.71
N LEU A 167 -8.21 -14.39 -15.78
CA LEU A 167 -7.46 -14.09 -14.56
C LEU A 167 -5.96 -14.04 -14.83
N VAL A 168 -5.46 -14.98 -15.63
CA VAL A 168 -4.02 -15.13 -15.90
C VAL A 168 -3.44 -13.87 -16.56
N ASN A 169 -4.07 -13.37 -17.62
CA ASN A 169 -3.59 -12.18 -18.34
C ASN A 169 -4.31 -10.88 -17.95
N GLY A 170 -5.47 -10.98 -17.31
CA GLY A 170 -6.28 -9.80 -16.99
C GLY A 170 -6.91 -9.15 -18.23
N SER A 171 -7.54 -8.00 -18.01
CA SER A 171 -8.13 -7.20 -19.08
C SER A 171 -8.41 -5.79 -18.59
N SER A 172 -8.18 -4.78 -19.42
CA SER A 172 -8.58 -3.40 -19.15
C SER A 172 -9.40 -2.86 -20.31
N GLY A 173 -10.47 -2.13 -20.02
CA GLY A 173 -11.37 -1.63 -21.07
C GLY A 173 -12.35 -0.60 -20.55
N ILE A 174 -12.59 0.44 -21.35
CA ILE A 174 -13.59 1.47 -21.07
C ILE A 174 -14.70 1.30 -22.10
N ALA A 175 -15.92 1.03 -21.63
CA ALA A 175 -17.12 0.91 -22.44
C ALA A 175 -18.00 2.17 -22.27
N VAL A 176 -19.25 2.11 -22.74
CA VAL A 176 -20.21 3.20 -22.51
C VAL A 176 -20.83 3.04 -21.13
N GLY A 177 -20.52 3.95 -20.20
CA GLY A 177 -21.07 3.99 -18.85
C GLY A 177 -20.46 2.98 -17.86
N MET A 178 -19.46 2.21 -18.26
CA MET A 178 -18.81 1.19 -17.42
C MET A 178 -17.34 0.98 -17.82
N ALA A 179 -16.56 0.38 -16.93
CA ALA A 179 -15.16 0.03 -17.18
C ALA A 179 -14.82 -1.31 -16.52
N THR A 180 -13.86 -2.02 -17.11
CA THR A 180 -13.25 -3.23 -16.57
C THR A 180 -11.75 -3.00 -16.37
N ASN A 181 -11.22 -3.53 -15.27
CA ASN A 181 -9.79 -3.50 -14.98
C ASN A 181 -9.44 -4.70 -14.09
N ILE A 182 -9.15 -5.82 -14.73
CA ILE A 182 -8.82 -7.10 -14.11
C ILE A 182 -7.30 -7.25 -14.13
N PRO A 183 -6.63 -7.39 -12.98
CA PRO A 183 -5.20 -7.56 -12.95
C PRO A 183 -4.79 -8.98 -13.38
N PRO A 184 -3.58 -9.17 -13.92
CA PRO A 184 -3.03 -10.49 -14.21
C PRO A 184 -2.70 -11.28 -12.93
N HIS A 185 -2.61 -12.60 -13.07
CA HIS A 185 -2.32 -13.55 -11.99
C HIS A 185 -1.35 -14.63 -12.47
N ASN A 186 -0.67 -15.27 -11.53
CA ASN A 186 0.22 -16.39 -11.83
C ASN A 186 -0.57 -17.61 -12.33
N LEU A 187 -0.14 -18.21 -13.44
CA LEU A 187 -0.83 -19.34 -14.07
C LEU A 187 -0.94 -20.56 -13.14
N GLY A 188 0.15 -20.91 -12.47
CA GLY A 188 0.18 -22.06 -11.57
C GLY A 188 -0.79 -21.92 -10.41
N GLU A 189 -0.84 -20.76 -9.79
CA GLU A 189 -1.77 -20.48 -8.69
C GLU A 189 -3.23 -20.47 -9.14
N VAL A 190 -3.54 -19.89 -10.31
CA VAL A 190 -4.91 -19.90 -10.82
C VAL A 190 -5.35 -21.33 -11.16
N ILE A 191 -4.47 -22.15 -11.72
CA ILE A 191 -4.74 -23.57 -11.95
C ILE A 191 -4.99 -24.30 -10.63
N ASP A 192 -4.15 -24.08 -9.61
CA ASP A 192 -4.31 -24.69 -8.29
C ASP A 192 -5.65 -24.29 -7.65
N GLY A 193 -6.01 -23.01 -7.71
CA GLY A 193 -7.30 -22.52 -7.23
C GLY A 193 -8.49 -23.08 -8.02
N THR A 194 -8.33 -23.31 -9.33
CA THR A 194 -9.36 -23.94 -10.18
C THR A 194 -9.55 -25.41 -9.78
N ILE A 195 -8.46 -26.16 -9.60
CA ILE A 195 -8.49 -27.57 -9.19
C ILE A 195 -9.09 -27.69 -7.78
N ALA A 196 -8.66 -26.84 -6.84
CA ALA A 196 -9.23 -26.83 -5.49
C ALA A 196 -10.74 -26.58 -5.49
N LEU A 197 -11.23 -25.70 -6.36
CA LEU A 197 -12.67 -25.44 -6.52
C LEU A 197 -13.42 -26.60 -7.19
N ILE A 198 -12.77 -27.35 -8.08
CA ILE A 198 -13.31 -28.60 -8.63
C ILE A 198 -13.46 -29.64 -7.52
N ASP A 199 -12.44 -29.79 -6.66
CA ASP A 199 -12.45 -30.76 -5.57
C ASP A 199 -13.41 -30.38 -4.44
N ASN A 200 -13.60 -29.07 -4.20
CA ASN A 200 -14.56 -28.55 -3.24
C ASN A 200 -15.30 -27.31 -3.78
N PRO A 201 -16.51 -27.49 -4.36
CA PRO A 201 -17.32 -26.39 -4.89
C PRO A 201 -17.77 -25.35 -3.87
N GLU A 202 -17.75 -25.68 -2.57
CA GLU A 202 -18.19 -24.79 -1.49
C GLU A 202 -17.15 -23.75 -1.09
N LEU A 203 -15.89 -23.88 -1.55
CA LEU A 203 -14.81 -22.93 -1.24
C LEU A 203 -15.24 -21.48 -1.49
N THR A 204 -15.00 -20.63 -0.49
CA THR A 204 -15.25 -19.19 -0.56
C THR A 204 -14.11 -18.47 -1.28
N SER A 205 -14.34 -17.22 -1.73
CA SER A 205 -13.26 -16.39 -2.30
C SER A 205 -12.07 -16.22 -1.35
N LEU A 206 -12.30 -16.19 -0.03
CA LEU A 206 -11.25 -16.09 0.98
C LEU A 206 -10.42 -17.38 1.07
N GLU A 207 -11.05 -18.54 1.05
CA GLU A 207 -10.32 -19.82 1.08
C GLU A 207 -9.54 -20.03 -0.22
N LEU A 208 -10.08 -19.59 -1.36
CA LEU A 208 -9.36 -19.58 -2.63
C LEU A 208 -8.08 -18.73 -2.60
N MET A 209 -7.97 -17.75 -1.70
CA MET A 209 -6.74 -16.96 -1.52
C MET A 209 -5.56 -17.75 -0.96
N THR A 210 -5.80 -18.95 -0.41
CA THR A 210 -4.72 -19.85 0.00
C THR A 210 -3.97 -20.43 -1.20
N TYR A 211 -4.66 -20.55 -2.34
CA TYR A 211 -4.10 -21.00 -3.62
C TYR A 211 -3.70 -19.81 -4.52
N ILE A 212 -4.58 -18.81 -4.63
CA ILE A 212 -4.37 -17.60 -5.44
C ILE A 212 -4.01 -16.43 -4.53
N LYS A 213 -2.71 -16.19 -4.34
CA LYS A 213 -2.21 -15.27 -3.29
C LYS A 213 -2.59 -13.81 -3.54
N GLY A 214 -2.76 -13.43 -4.80
CA GLY A 214 -2.94 -12.07 -5.25
C GLY A 214 -2.57 -11.92 -6.73
N PRO A 215 -2.73 -10.71 -7.30
CA PRO A 215 -2.20 -10.40 -8.63
C PRO A 215 -0.71 -10.69 -8.77
N ASP A 216 -0.29 -10.99 -9.99
CA ASP A 216 1.11 -11.18 -10.39
C ASP A 216 1.35 -10.40 -11.67
N PHE A 217 1.98 -9.23 -11.55
CA PHE A 217 2.19 -8.29 -12.65
C PHE A 217 3.42 -8.68 -13.48
N PRO A 218 3.39 -8.47 -14.81
CA PRO A 218 4.54 -8.75 -15.66
C PRO A 218 5.79 -7.95 -15.29
N THR A 219 5.61 -6.73 -14.75
CA THR A 219 6.67 -5.81 -14.30
C THR A 219 7.06 -6.01 -12.83
N ALA A 220 6.62 -7.10 -12.21
CA ALA A 220 6.89 -7.43 -10.81
C ALA A 220 6.38 -6.34 -9.82
N GLY A 221 7.27 -5.73 -9.05
CA GLY A 221 6.94 -4.75 -8.01
C GLY A 221 6.45 -5.39 -6.70
N ILE A 222 6.09 -4.52 -5.76
CA ILE A 222 5.70 -4.91 -4.39
C ILE A 222 4.25 -4.48 -4.15
N ILE A 223 3.35 -5.43 -3.92
CA ILE A 223 2.00 -5.13 -3.44
C ILE A 223 2.05 -4.87 -1.94
N MET A 224 1.52 -3.71 -1.54
CA MET A 224 1.45 -3.29 -0.15
C MET A 224 0.15 -3.77 0.50
N GLY A 225 0.21 -4.86 1.27
CA GLY A 225 -0.91 -5.40 2.01
C GLY A 225 -1.89 -6.25 1.20
N LYS A 226 -2.82 -6.92 1.92
CA LYS A 226 -3.79 -7.85 1.34
C LYS A 226 -5.24 -7.37 1.40
N SER A 227 -5.52 -6.26 2.08
CA SER A 227 -6.88 -5.72 2.26
C SER A 227 -7.55 -5.40 0.92
N GLY A 228 -6.81 -4.74 0.01
CA GLY A 228 -7.26 -4.44 -1.34
C GLY A 228 -7.53 -5.68 -2.21
N ILE A 229 -6.68 -6.70 -2.08
CA ILE A 229 -6.83 -7.99 -2.77
C ILE A 229 -8.11 -8.69 -2.28
N ARG A 230 -8.28 -8.78 -0.95
CA ARG A 230 -9.46 -9.40 -0.34
C ARG A 230 -10.76 -8.75 -0.82
N ALA A 231 -10.84 -7.42 -0.74
CA ALA A 231 -12.00 -6.67 -1.21
C ALA A 231 -12.31 -6.96 -2.69
N ALA A 232 -11.28 -6.97 -3.54
CA ALA A 232 -11.42 -7.30 -4.96
C ALA A 232 -11.99 -8.71 -5.14
N TYR A 233 -11.44 -9.73 -4.47
CA TYR A 233 -11.84 -11.11 -4.68
C TYR A 233 -13.19 -11.48 -4.09
N GLU A 234 -13.65 -10.79 -3.05
CA GLU A 234 -14.98 -11.00 -2.46
C GLU A 234 -16.09 -10.28 -3.25
N THR A 235 -15.81 -9.08 -3.74
CA THR A 235 -16.84 -8.17 -4.28
C THR A 235 -16.73 -7.88 -5.78
N GLY A 236 -15.61 -8.24 -6.40
CA GLY A 236 -15.26 -7.83 -7.77
C GLY A 236 -14.65 -6.43 -7.86
N LYS A 237 -14.50 -5.69 -6.75
CA LYS A 237 -13.92 -4.35 -6.73
C LYS A 237 -12.94 -4.16 -5.57
N GLY A 238 -11.79 -3.55 -5.85
CA GLY A 238 -10.79 -3.30 -4.81
C GLY A 238 -9.73 -2.31 -5.26
N ARG A 239 -8.91 -1.84 -4.32
CA ARG A 239 -7.80 -0.93 -4.57
C ARG A 239 -6.53 -1.57 -4.06
N ILE A 240 -5.60 -1.87 -4.95
CA ILE A 240 -4.33 -2.52 -4.62
C ILE A 240 -3.23 -1.50 -4.81
N VAL A 241 -2.45 -1.24 -3.76
CA VAL A 241 -1.30 -0.34 -3.84
C VAL A 241 -0.10 -1.16 -4.28
N VAL A 242 0.58 -0.70 -5.34
CA VAL A 242 1.78 -1.33 -5.90
C VAL A 242 2.92 -0.34 -5.83
N ARG A 243 4.04 -0.76 -5.27
CA ARG A 243 5.25 0.01 -5.03
C ARG A 243 6.39 -0.51 -5.90
N ALA A 244 7.22 0.40 -6.38
CA ALA A 244 8.45 0.11 -7.10
C ALA A 244 9.47 -0.54 -6.15
N LYS A 245 10.19 -1.54 -6.64
CA LYS A 245 11.30 -2.13 -5.91
C LYS A 245 12.51 -1.22 -6.03
N ALA A 246 13.01 -0.77 -4.89
CA ALA A 246 14.15 0.13 -4.82
C ALA A 246 15.09 -0.27 -3.68
N GLU A 247 16.38 -0.10 -3.91
CA GLU A 247 17.47 -0.37 -2.97
C GLU A 247 18.32 0.88 -2.79
N ILE A 248 18.92 1.04 -1.60
CA ILE A 248 19.80 2.18 -1.29
C ILE A 248 21.24 1.67 -1.29
N GLU A 249 22.07 2.23 -2.15
CA GLU A 249 23.50 1.97 -2.22
C GLU A 249 24.28 3.18 -1.67
N GLU A 250 25.44 2.94 -1.04
CA GLU A 250 26.38 3.99 -0.63
C GLU A 250 27.70 3.86 -1.39
N GLU A 251 28.17 4.96 -1.97
CA GLU A 251 29.45 5.03 -2.66
C GLU A 251 30.14 6.36 -2.35
N ASN A 252 31.37 6.31 -1.82
CA ASN A 252 32.21 7.49 -1.52
C ASN A 252 31.51 8.55 -0.64
N GLY A 253 30.70 8.13 0.33
CA GLY A 253 29.93 9.02 1.22
C GLY A 253 28.77 9.74 0.52
N ARG A 254 28.26 9.19 -0.59
CA ARG A 254 27.01 9.60 -1.23
C ARG A 254 26.09 8.40 -1.35
N HIS A 255 24.80 8.62 -1.09
CA HIS A 255 23.78 7.60 -1.28
C HIS A 255 23.16 7.69 -2.68
N LYS A 256 22.78 6.52 -3.22
CA LYS A 256 22.03 6.37 -4.46
C LYS A 256 20.81 5.51 -4.19
N ILE A 257 19.68 5.87 -4.79
CA ILE A 257 18.48 5.03 -4.82
C ILE A 257 18.46 4.35 -6.19
N ILE A 258 18.50 3.02 -6.19
CA ILE A 258 18.46 2.18 -7.39
C ILE A 258 17.08 1.55 -7.49
N VAL A 259 16.34 1.87 -8.54
CA VAL A 259 15.01 1.32 -8.80
C VAL A 259 15.10 0.27 -9.91
N THR A 260 14.69 -0.95 -9.60
CA THR A 260 14.84 -2.13 -10.47
C THR A 260 13.52 -2.62 -11.04
N GLU A 261 12.39 -2.29 -10.40
CA GLU A 261 11.05 -2.70 -10.85
C GLU A 261 10.06 -1.55 -10.63
N LEU A 262 9.15 -1.33 -11.57
CA LEU A 262 8.12 -0.29 -11.49
C LEU A 262 6.71 -0.89 -11.43
N PRO A 263 5.73 -0.16 -10.83
CA PRO A 263 4.34 -0.58 -10.86
C PRO A 263 3.82 -0.80 -12.29
N TYR A 264 2.84 -1.70 -12.41
CA TYR A 264 2.29 -2.09 -13.71
C TYR A 264 1.71 -0.90 -14.49
N GLN A 265 1.98 -0.85 -15.79
CA GLN A 265 1.58 0.23 -16.73
C GLN A 265 2.17 1.62 -16.44
N VAL A 266 3.21 1.72 -15.59
CA VAL A 266 3.98 2.95 -15.42
C VAL A 266 5.00 3.09 -16.54
N ASN A 267 4.98 4.24 -17.22
CA ASN A 267 5.97 4.59 -18.23
C ASN A 267 7.22 5.18 -17.55
N LYS A 268 8.38 4.56 -17.79
CA LYS A 268 9.64 4.90 -17.12
C LYS A 268 10.14 6.30 -17.50
N ALA A 269 10.17 6.65 -18.78
CA ALA A 269 10.63 7.95 -19.25
C ALA A 269 9.79 9.11 -18.71
N LYS A 270 8.46 8.97 -18.68
CA LYS A 270 7.55 9.96 -18.09
C LYS A 270 7.68 10.07 -16.58
N LEU A 271 7.97 8.96 -15.89
CA LEU A 271 8.24 8.99 -14.46
C LEU A 271 9.52 9.79 -14.17
N ILE A 272 10.58 9.54 -14.93
CA ILE A 272 11.87 10.26 -14.86
C ILE A 272 11.66 11.76 -15.09
N GLU A 273 10.95 12.13 -16.17
CA GLU A 273 10.60 13.54 -16.48
C GLU A 273 9.85 14.18 -15.32
N TYR A 274 8.87 13.47 -14.76
CA TYR A 274 8.07 13.98 -13.65
C TYR A 274 8.87 14.14 -12.35
N ILE A 275 9.81 13.24 -12.05
CA ILE A 275 10.71 13.40 -10.91
C ILE A 275 11.58 14.66 -11.10
N ALA A 276 12.10 14.88 -12.31
CA ALA A 276 12.89 16.08 -12.61
C ALA A 276 12.10 17.38 -12.40
N ASP A 277 10.83 17.41 -12.79
CA ASP A 277 9.94 18.54 -12.53
C ASP A 277 9.72 18.77 -11.02
N LEU A 278 9.50 17.70 -10.24
CA LEU A 278 9.33 17.82 -8.78
C LEU A 278 10.60 18.34 -8.07
N VAL A 279 11.78 17.99 -8.58
CA VAL A 279 13.07 18.50 -8.08
C VAL A 279 13.23 19.97 -8.45
N LYS A 280 12.90 20.35 -9.69
CA LYS A 280 12.94 21.74 -10.17
C LYS A 280 12.00 22.65 -9.39
N ASP A 281 10.80 22.17 -9.08
CA ASP A 281 9.78 22.87 -8.28
C ASP A 281 10.10 22.87 -6.76
N LYS A 282 11.22 22.26 -6.34
CA LYS A 282 11.62 22.09 -4.94
C LYS A 282 10.58 21.37 -4.07
N LYS A 283 9.71 20.56 -4.67
CA LYS A 283 8.79 19.68 -3.93
C LYS A 283 9.51 18.48 -3.34
N ILE A 284 10.49 17.95 -4.06
CA ILE A 284 11.42 16.95 -3.54
C ILE A 284 12.80 17.62 -3.49
N THR A 285 13.41 17.61 -2.31
CA THR A 285 14.79 18.10 -2.11
C THR A 285 15.69 16.92 -1.79
N GLY A 286 17.01 17.10 -1.98
CA GLY A 286 17.99 16.05 -1.69
C GLY A 286 18.43 15.20 -2.88
N ILE A 287 17.80 15.34 -4.06
CA ILE A 287 18.26 14.70 -5.31
C ILE A 287 19.31 15.60 -5.99
N SER A 288 20.43 15.02 -6.43
CA SER A 288 21.49 15.71 -7.16
C SER A 288 21.50 15.39 -8.66
N ASP A 289 21.25 14.14 -9.03
CA ASP A 289 21.28 13.67 -10.41
C ASP A 289 20.29 12.51 -10.59
N LEU A 290 19.87 12.26 -11.83
CA LEU A 290 18.94 11.20 -12.18
C LEU A 290 19.34 10.59 -13.53
N ARG A 291 19.61 9.28 -13.54
CA ARG A 291 20.12 8.56 -14.71
C ARG A 291 19.32 7.29 -14.95
N ASP A 292 19.18 6.94 -16.22
CA ASP A 292 18.67 5.63 -16.64
C ASP A 292 19.83 4.78 -17.13
N GLU A 293 20.15 3.74 -16.36
CA GLU A 293 21.23 2.79 -16.62
C GLU A 293 20.62 1.41 -17.00
N SER A 294 19.37 1.39 -17.47
CA SER A 294 18.69 0.17 -17.94
C SER A 294 19.37 -0.40 -19.19
N ASP A 295 19.53 -1.72 -19.23
CA ASP A 295 20.15 -2.43 -20.34
C ASP A 295 19.40 -3.73 -20.71
N ARG A 296 20.08 -4.69 -21.34
CA ARG A 296 19.49 -5.98 -21.69
C ARG A 296 19.33 -6.93 -20.50
N GLU A 297 20.06 -6.70 -19.41
CA GLU A 297 20.01 -7.51 -18.20
C GLU A 297 18.87 -7.08 -17.27
N GLY A 298 18.45 -5.82 -17.33
CA GLY A 298 17.25 -5.38 -16.64
C GLY A 298 17.06 -3.86 -16.56
N MET A 299 15.98 -3.47 -15.90
CA MET A 299 15.72 -2.07 -15.59
C MET A 299 16.62 -1.61 -14.44
N ARG A 300 17.26 -0.45 -14.60
CA ARG A 300 18.07 0.17 -13.54
C ARG A 300 17.99 1.69 -13.62
N MET A 301 17.06 2.28 -12.88
CA MET A 301 16.93 3.73 -12.75
C MET A 301 17.67 4.21 -11.49
N VAL A 302 18.61 5.15 -11.66
CA VAL A 302 19.51 5.64 -10.62
C VAL A 302 19.13 7.05 -10.22
N ILE A 303 18.91 7.27 -8.94
CA ILE A 303 18.66 8.58 -8.36
C ILE A 303 19.80 8.89 -7.39
N GLU A 304 20.70 9.79 -7.77
CA GLU A 304 21.80 10.20 -6.90
C GLU A 304 21.34 11.27 -5.91
N LEU A 305 21.78 11.13 -4.67
CA LEU A 305 21.42 12.05 -3.60
C LEU A 305 22.57 13.01 -3.26
N LYS A 306 22.20 14.18 -2.74
CA LYS A 306 23.13 15.13 -2.12
C LYS A 306 23.75 14.51 -0.87
N ARG A 307 24.97 14.94 -0.51
CA ARG A 307 25.73 14.38 0.63
C ARG A 307 25.01 14.47 1.98
N ASP A 308 24.18 15.49 2.16
CA ASP A 308 23.43 15.79 3.38
C ASP A 308 21.98 15.26 3.35
N ALA A 309 21.57 14.60 2.25
CA ALA A 309 20.21 14.10 2.11
C ALA A 309 20.04 12.72 2.75
N ASN A 310 18.97 12.56 3.53
CA ASN A 310 18.60 11.25 4.07
C ASN A 310 17.95 10.38 2.95
N PRO A 311 18.51 9.20 2.63
CA PRO A 311 18.03 8.39 1.52
C PRO A 311 16.63 7.80 1.76
N ASN A 312 16.32 7.37 2.99
CA ASN A 312 15.01 6.81 3.32
C ASN A 312 13.90 7.87 3.23
N VAL A 313 14.16 9.09 3.72
CA VAL A 313 13.19 10.20 3.60
C VAL A 313 12.94 10.56 2.13
N THR A 314 14.00 10.62 1.32
CA THR A 314 13.89 10.94 -0.11
C THR A 314 13.12 9.86 -0.86
N LEU A 315 13.41 8.57 -0.60
CA LEU A 315 12.69 7.44 -1.18
C LEU A 315 11.19 7.47 -0.82
N ASN A 316 10.85 7.78 0.43
CA ASN A 316 9.45 7.90 0.84
C ASN A 316 8.73 9.08 0.19
N LEU A 317 9.42 10.22 0.00
CA LEU A 317 8.87 11.33 -0.78
C LEU A 317 8.63 10.93 -2.24
N LEU A 318 9.54 10.18 -2.85
CA LEU A 318 9.38 9.63 -4.19
C LEU A 318 8.15 8.72 -4.27
N TYR A 319 7.97 7.78 -3.34
CA TYR A 319 6.77 6.94 -3.29
C TYR A 319 5.48 7.78 -3.13
N LYS A 320 5.50 8.81 -2.28
CA LYS A 320 4.32 9.63 -2.02
C LYS A 320 3.92 10.53 -3.20
N HIS A 321 4.90 11.08 -3.90
CA HIS A 321 4.67 12.13 -4.89
C HIS A 321 4.78 11.65 -6.34
N THR A 322 5.24 10.43 -6.60
CA THR A 322 5.48 9.92 -7.96
C THR A 322 4.75 8.61 -8.21
N LYS A 323 4.80 8.13 -9.46
CA LYS A 323 4.28 6.82 -9.85
C LYS A 323 5.19 5.64 -9.47
N MET A 324 6.25 5.88 -8.69
CA MET A 324 6.96 4.80 -7.99
C MET A 324 6.06 4.09 -6.97
N GLN A 325 4.96 4.70 -6.53
CA GLN A 325 3.87 3.98 -5.88
C GLN A 325 2.56 4.37 -6.57
N ASP A 326 1.81 3.39 -7.06
CA ASP A 326 0.53 3.64 -7.72
C ASP A 326 -0.58 2.72 -7.17
N THR A 327 -1.82 3.09 -7.43
CA THR A 327 -2.98 2.28 -7.08
C THR A 327 -3.56 1.62 -8.32
N PHE A 328 -3.59 0.29 -8.32
CA PHE A 328 -4.36 -0.49 -9.28
C PHE A 328 -5.81 -0.63 -8.78
N GLY A 329 -6.75 0.05 -9.46
CA GLY A 329 -8.18 -0.05 -9.18
C GLY A 329 -8.80 -1.26 -9.87
N VAL A 330 -9.06 -2.33 -9.12
CA VAL A 330 -9.64 -3.57 -9.64
C VAL A 330 -11.14 -3.41 -9.87
N ILE A 331 -11.59 -3.77 -11.08
CA ILE A 331 -13.01 -3.92 -11.43
C ILE A 331 -13.14 -5.18 -12.28
N MET A 332 -13.58 -6.28 -11.66
CA MET A 332 -13.79 -7.57 -12.31
C MET A 332 -15.11 -7.62 -13.07
N LEU A 333 -15.20 -6.82 -14.14
CA LEU A 333 -16.36 -6.74 -15.02
C LEU A 333 -16.08 -7.53 -16.31
N ALA A 334 -16.91 -8.51 -16.63
CA ALA A 334 -16.83 -9.31 -17.85
C ALA A 334 -18.23 -9.58 -18.42
N LEU A 335 -18.29 -10.07 -19.67
CA LEU A 335 -19.54 -10.52 -20.28
C LEU A 335 -19.84 -11.96 -19.82
N VAL A 336 -21.02 -12.14 -19.26
CA VAL A 336 -21.64 -13.44 -18.96
C VAL A 336 -22.92 -13.50 -19.78
N ASP A 337 -23.01 -14.46 -20.70
CA ASP A 337 -24.14 -14.59 -21.63
C ASP A 337 -24.49 -13.27 -22.36
N ASN A 338 -23.45 -12.58 -22.85
CA ASN A 338 -23.52 -11.26 -23.50
C ASN A 338 -24.05 -10.12 -22.61
N GLN A 339 -24.10 -10.31 -21.29
CA GLN A 339 -24.48 -9.27 -20.34
C GLN A 339 -23.28 -8.87 -19.46
N PRO A 340 -23.03 -7.56 -19.26
CA PRO A 340 -21.94 -7.11 -18.39
C PRO A 340 -22.26 -7.38 -16.92
N GLN A 341 -21.41 -8.16 -16.24
CA GLN A 341 -21.58 -8.50 -14.82
C GLN A 341 -20.27 -8.28 -14.04
N ILE A 342 -20.39 -7.74 -12.83
CA ILE A 342 -19.27 -7.67 -11.88
C ILE A 342 -19.22 -9.01 -11.16
N LEU A 343 -18.06 -9.66 -11.23
CA LEU A 343 -17.84 -11.00 -10.72
C LEU A 343 -16.79 -10.97 -9.61
N ASN A 344 -16.97 -11.82 -8.60
CA ASN A 344 -15.95 -12.10 -7.62
C ASN A 344 -15.02 -13.23 -8.09
N LEU A 345 -13.94 -13.54 -7.35
CA LEU A 345 -12.94 -14.53 -7.77
C LEU A 345 -13.57 -15.92 -8.01
N LYS A 346 -14.39 -16.39 -7.06
CA LYS A 346 -15.10 -17.67 -7.17
C LYS A 346 -15.97 -17.73 -8.42
N GLN A 347 -16.77 -16.70 -8.66
CA GLN A 347 -17.69 -16.65 -9.81
C GLN A 347 -16.96 -16.75 -11.14
N VAL A 348 -15.83 -16.06 -11.30
CA VAL A 348 -14.99 -16.16 -12.50
C VAL A 348 -14.54 -17.61 -12.73
N LEU A 349 -14.03 -18.28 -11.70
CA LEU A 349 -13.57 -19.67 -11.79
C LEU A 349 -14.73 -20.64 -12.05
N VAL A 350 -15.90 -20.44 -11.42
CA VAL A 350 -17.10 -21.26 -11.67
C VAL A 350 -17.54 -21.14 -13.14
N HIS A 351 -17.59 -19.93 -13.69
CA HIS A 351 -17.92 -19.73 -15.11
C HIS A 351 -16.91 -20.42 -16.03
N TYR A 352 -15.62 -20.34 -15.69
CA TYR A 352 -14.57 -21.01 -16.43
C TYR A 352 -14.71 -22.55 -16.39
N ILE A 353 -14.92 -23.13 -15.20
CA ILE A 353 -15.11 -24.59 -15.03
C ILE A 353 -16.32 -25.06 -15.82
N ASN A 354 -17.46 -24.38 -15.69
CA ASN A 354 -18.68 -24.74 -16.43
C ASN A 354 -18.48 -24.67 -17.95
N PHE A 355 -17.72 -23.68 -18.42
CA PHE A 355 -17.35 -23.60 -19.83
C PHE A 355 -16.44 -24.75 -20.27
N GLN A 356 -15.43 -25.11 -19.47
CA GLN A 356 -14.60 -26.28 -19.77
C GLN A 356 -15.41 -27.56 -19.76
N LYS A 357 -16.43 -27.70 -18.90
CA LYS A 357 -17.34 -28.86 -18.93
C LYS A 357 -18.04 -28.98 -20.28
N ASP A 358 -18.57 -27.88 -20.83
CA ASP A 358 -19.17 -27.86 -22.16
C ASP A 358 -18.16 -28.21 -23.26
N VAL A 359 -16.99 -27.58 -23.25
CA VAL A 359 -15.90 -27.84 -24.22
C VAL A 359 -15.50 -29.31 -24.24
N ILE A 360 -15.27 -29.91 -23.07
CA ILE A 360 -14.89 -31.32 -22.96
C ILE A 360 -16.04 -32.25 -23.35
N THR A 361 -17.28 -31.94 -22.96
CA THR A 361 -18.45 -32.72 -23.38
C THR A 361 -18.58 -32.75 -24.90
N ARG A 362 -18.52 -31.57 -25.55
CA ARG A 362 -18.62 -31.42 -27.00
C ARG A 362 -17.48 -32.13 -27.73
N ARG A 363 -16.24 -31.99 -27.24
CA ARG A 363 -15.07 -32.70 -27.77
C ARG A 363 -15.26 -34.21 -27.69
N THR A 364 -15.64 -34.70 -26.52
CA THR A 364 -15.84 -36.14 -26.24
C THR A 364 -16.96 -36.70 -27.12
N GLN A 365 -18.06 -35.96 -27.30
CA GLN A 365 -19.15 -36.34 -28.20
C GLN A 365 -18.71 -36.37 -29.67
N PHE A 366 -17.90 -35.38 -30.10
CA PHE A 366 -17.36 -35.34 -31.46
C PHE A 366 -16.46 -36.55 -31.75
N GLU A 367 -15.53 -36.85 -30.84
CA GLU A 367 -14.64 -38.00 -30.94
C GLU A 367 -15.41 -39.32 -30.89
N LEU A 368 -16.43 -39.41 -30.03
CA LEU A 368 -17.30 -40.57 -29.91
C LEU A 368 -18.08 -40.82 -31.20
N ASN A 369 -18.66 -39.77 -31.80
CA ASN A 369 -19.37 -39.87 -33.07
C ASN A 369 -18.43 -40.35 -34.18
N LYS A 370 -17.24 -39.77 -34.27
CA LYS A 370 -16.24 -40.16 -35.27
C LYS A 370 -15.75 -41.61 -35.07
N ALA A 371 -15.53 -42.02 -33.82
CA ALA A 371 -15.14 -43.38 -33.47
C ALA A 371 -16.24 -44.38 -33.81
N LYS A 372 -17.50 -44.09 -33.47
CA LYS A 372 -18.67 -44.92 -33.81
C LYS A 372 -18.87 -45.03 -35.32
N GLU A 373 -18.76 -43.92 -36.06
CA GLU A 373 -18.83 -43.95 -37.53
C GLU A 373 -17.72 -44.82 -38.13
N ARG A 374 -16.50 -44.73 -37.62
CA ARG A 374 -15.37 -45.56 -38.08
C ARG A 374 -15.56 -47.04 -37.73
N ALA A 375 -15.95 -47.35 -36.49
CA ALA A 375 -16.23 -48.69 -36.03
C ALA A 375 -17.36 -49.35 -36.84
N HIS A 376 -18.42 -48.59 -37.14
CA HIS A 376 -19.53 -49.02 -38.00
C HIS A 376 -19.04 -49.44 -39.39
N ILE A 377 -18.12 -48.69 -40.01
CA ILE A 377 -17.54 -49.07 -41.30
C ILE A 377 -16.66 -50.32 -41.18
N LEU A 378 -15.82 -50.41 -40.14
CA LEU A 378 -14.93 -51.56 -39.94
C LEU A 378 -15.72 -52.85 -39.70
N GLU A 379 -16.82 -52.80 -38.95
CA GLU A 379 -17.72 -53.95 -38.75
C GLU A 379 -18.25 -54.50 -40.08
N GLY A 380 -18.70 -53.61 -40.98
CA GLY A 380 -19.12 -54.02 -42.32
C GLY A 380 -17.99 -54.63 -43.16
N LEU A 381 -16.77 -54.10 -43.04
CA LEU A 381 -15.60 -54.65 -43.72
C LEU A 381 -15.20 -56.02 -43.14
N ILE A 382 -15.29 -56.23 -41.83
CA ILE A 382 -15.03 -57.52 -41.19
C ILE A 382 -16.03 -58.57 -41.69
N ILE A 383 -17.34 -58.24 -41.68
CA ILE A 383 -18.40 -59.11 -42.23
C ILE A 383 -18.10 -59.47 -43.70
N ALA A 384 -17.68 -58.49 -44.50
CA ALA A 384 -17.35 -58.72 -45.90
C ALA A 384 -16.09 -59.59 -46.10
N LEU A 385 -15.06 -59.42 -45.26
CA LEU A 385 -13.85 -60.23 -45.30
C LEU A 385 -14.10 -61.67 -44.85
N ASP A 386 -14.99 -61.89 -43.89
CA ASP A 386 -15.41 -63.22 -43.44
C ASP A 386 -16.21 -63.99 -44.50
N ASN A 387 -16.90 -63.26 -45.38
CA ASN A 387 -17.79 -63.83 -46.40
C ASN A 387 -17.35 -63.45 -47.84
N ILE A 388 -16.05 -63.31 -48.08
CA ILE A 388 -15.54 -62.65 -49.28
C ILE A 388 -15.97 -63.30 -50.60
N ASP A 389 -16.03 -64.63 -50.66
CA ASP A 389 -16.44 -65.34 -51.88
C ASP A 389 -17.90 -65.03 -52.25
N GLU A 390 -18.79 -64.96 -51.24
CA GLU A 390 -20.20 -64.61 -51.43
C GLU A 390 -20.35 -63.13 -51.84
N VAL A 391 -19.58 -62.23 -51.21
CA VAL A 391 -19.54 -60.81 -51.57
C VAL A 391 -19.08 -60.63 -53.03
N ILE A 392 -18.00 -61.29 -53.45
CA ILE A 392 -17.51 -61.24 -54.84
C ILE A 392 -18.54 -61.78 -55.82
N ASN A 393 -19.21 -62.89 -55.47
CA ASN A 393 -20.25 -63.46 -56.32
C ASN A 393 -21.43 -62.51 -56.51
N ILE A 394 -21.94 -61.91 -55.42
CA ILE A 394 -23.02 -60.91 -55.47
C ILE A 394 -22.64 -59.74 -56.37
N ILE A 395 -21.43 -59.19 -56.20
CA ILE A 395 -20.93 -58.07 -57.00
C ILE A 395 -20.82 -58.46 -58.48
N ARG A 396 -20.27 -59.64 -58.80
CA ARG A 396 -20.10 -60.13 -60.19
C ARG A 396 -21.43 -60.47 -60.87
N SER A 397 -22.43 -60.95 -60.14
CA SER A 397 -23.76 -61.28 -60.68
C SER A 397 -24.67 -60.07 -60.85
N SER A 398 -24.35 -58.95 -60.21
CA SER A 398 -25.14 -57.72 -60.25
C SER A 398 -24.83 -56.90 -61.50
N LYS A 399 -25.86 -56.41 -62.20
CA LYS A 399 -25.70 -55.61 -63.42
C LYS A 399 -25.25 -54.16 -63.17
N THR A 400 -25.52 -53.63 -61.98
CA THR A 400 -25.16 -52.27 -61.57
C THR A 400 -24.64 -52.25 -60.14
N SER A 401 -23.87 -51.22 -59.79
CA SER A 401 -23.40 -50.99 -58.42
C SER A 401 -24.55 -50.81 -57.43
N GLU A 402 -25.66 -50.21 -57.87
CA GLU A 402 -26.85 -50.01 -57.03
C GLU A 402 -27.56 -51.33 -56.69
N ILE A 403 -27.68 -52.24 -57.66
CA ILE A 403 -28.20 -53.60 -57.41
C ILE A 403 -27.28 -54.37 -56.46
N ALA A 404 -25.96 -54.29 -56.68
CA ALA A 404 -24.98 -54.93 -55.81
C ALA A 404 -25.07 -54.39 -54.38
N LYS A 405 -25.14 -53.06 -54.23
CA LYS A 405 -25.27 -52.39 -52.92
C LYS A 405 -26.52 -52.85 -52.18
N ASN A 406 -27.69 -52.81 -52.83
CA ASN A 406 -28.96 -53.20 -52.21
C ASN A 406 -28.98 -54.69 -51.84
N THR A 407 -28.39 -55.55 -52.68
CA THR A 407 -28.27 -56.99 -52.39
C THR A 407 -27.36 -57.24 -51.18
N LEU A 408 -26.23 -56.53 -51.06
CA LEU A 408 -25.33 -56.64 -49.91
C LEU A 408 -26.00 -56.15 -48.62
N ILE A 409 -26.76 -55.05 -48.69
CA ILE A 409 -27.57 -54.52 -47.57
C ILE A 409 -28.54 -55.57 -47.05
N GLU A 410 -29.37 -56.13 -47.93
CA GLU A 410 -30.39 -57.12 -47.55
C GLU A 410 -29.75 -58.43 -47.06
N ARG A 411 -28.70 -58.90 -47.73
CA ARG A 411 -28.10 -60.21 -47.46
C ARG A 411 -27.34 -60.25 -46.14
N PHE A 412 -26.54 -59.22 -45.86
CA PHE A 412 -25.65 -59.17 -44.69
C PHE A 412 -26.14 -58.23 -43.60
N SER A 413 -27.39 -57.71 -43.71
CA SER A 413 -27.96 -56.73 -42.78
C SER A 413 -27.08 -55.49 -42.59
N LEU A 414 -26.47 -55.02 -43.68
CA LEU A 414 -25.53 -53.90 -43.67
C LEU A 414 -26.24 -52.56 -43.87
N SER A 415 -25.66 -51.47 -43.37
CA SER A 415 -26.12 -50.13 -43.72
C SER A 415 -25.66 -49.73 -45.12
N GLU A 416 -26.30 -48.70 -45.67
CA GLU A 416 -25.90 -48.11 -46.95
C GLU A 416 -24.43 -47.66 -46.97
N LYS A 417 -23.96 -47.05 -45.87
CA LYS A 417 -22.56 -46.61 -45.73
C LYS A 417 -21.59 -47.79 -45.70
N GLN A 418 -21.94 -48.89 -45.02
CA GLN A 418 -21.12 -50.12 -44.97
C GLN A 418 -21.05 -50.78 -46.36
N ALA A 419 -22.18 -50.96 -47.03
CA ALA A 419 -22.23 -51.56 -48.36
C ALA A 419 -21.45 -50.74 -49.39
N ALA A 420 -21.53 -49.40 -49.34
CA ALA A 420 -20.72 -48.52 -50.17
C ALA A 420 -19.20 -48.71 -49.89
N ALA A 421 -18.79 -48.75 -48.63
CA ALA A 421 -17.40 -48.97 -48.25
C ALA A 421 -16.85 -50.33 -48.72
N ILE A 422 -17.69 -51.38 -48.72
CA ILE A 422 -17.33 -52.70 -49.25
C ILE A 422 -17.12 -52.65 -50.77
N LEU A 423 -18.00 -51.96 -51.51
CA LEU A 423 -17.85 -51.78 -52.95
C LEU A 423 -16.59 -50.98 -53.34
N GLU A 424 -16.15 -50.07 -52.47
CA GLU A 424 -14.92 -49.30 -52.64
C GLU A 424 -13.65 -50.03 -52.15
N MET A 425 -13.81 -51.23 -51.58
CA MET A 425 -12.69 -52.00 -51.04
C MET A 425 -11.72 -52.42 -52.16
N ARG A 426 -10.42 -52.15 -51.95
CA ARG A 426 -9.36 -52.54 -52.89
C ARG A 426 -8.90 -53.97 -52.60
N LEU A 427 -8.61 -54.75 -53.65
CA LEU A 427 -8.16 -56.16 -53.54
C LEU A 427 -6.99 -56.38 -52.56
N ARG A 428 -6.08 -55.41 -52.42
CA ARG A 428 -4.96 -55.50 -51.44
C ARG A 428 -5.41 -55.68 -49.98
N ARG A 429 -6.63 -55.24 -49.64
CA ARG A 429 -7.22 -55.37 -48.29
C ARG A 429 -7.60 -56.81 -47.93
N LEU A 430 -7.57 -57.72 -48.90
CA LEU A 430 -7.88 -59.15 -48.71
C LEU A 430 -6.71 -59.97 -48.17
N THR A 431 -5.53 -59.37 -48.02
CA THR A 431 -4.36 -60.07 -47.44
C THR A 431 -4.57 -60.30 -45.95
N GLY A 432 -4.08 -61.41 -45.41
CA GLY A 432 -4.27 -61.77 -43.98
C GLY A 432 -3.82 -60.67 -43.01
N LEU A 433 -2.68 -60.03 -43.28
CA LEU A 433 -2.18 -58.91 -42.45
C LEU A 433 -3.11 -57.69 -42.46
N GLU A 434 -3.84 -57.42 -43.56
CA GLU A 434 -4.78 -56.30 -43.61
C GLU A 434 -6.07 -56.60 -42.85
N ARG A 435 -6.49 -57.88 -42.80
CA ARG A 435 -7.58 -58.33 -41.94
C ARG A 435 -7.23 -58.12 -40.46
N ASP A 436 -6.07 -58.61 -40.02
CA ASP A 436 -5.63 -58.45 -38.62
C ASP A 436 -5.54 -56.97 -38.22
N LYS A 437 -5.08 -56.09 -39.13
CA LYS A 437 -5.07 -54.64 -38.90
C LYS A 437 -6.46 -54.06 -38.71
N ILE A 438 -7.44 -54.49 -39.50
CA ILE A 438 -8.83 -54.02 -39.39
C ILE A 438 -9.45 -54.48 -38.06
N GLU A 439 -9.25 -55.75 -37.69
CA GLU A 439 -9.73 -56.28 -36.41
C GLU A 439 -9.07 -55.57 -35.21
N ASN A 440 -7.76 -55.31 -35.26
CA ASN A 440 -7.05 -54.55 -34.24
C ASN A 440 -7.55 -53.10 -34.14
N GLU A 441 -7.70 -52.40 -35.27
CA GLU A 441 -8.25 -51.03 -35.32
C GLU A 441 -9.67 -50.99 -34.73
N TYR A 442 -10.51 -51.98 -35.04
CA TYR A 442 -11.86 -52.09 -34.47
C TYR A 442 -11.82 -52.28 -32.95
N ASN A 443 -10.99 -53.20 -32.45
CA ASN A 443 -10.86 -53.46 -31.01
C ASN A 443 -10.33 -52.23 -30.24
N GLU A 444 -9.37 -51.49 -30.81
CA GLU A 444 -8.90 -50.22 -30.24
C GLU A 444 -9.99 -49.16 -30.21
N LEU A 445 -10.78 -49.05 -31.28
CA LEU A 445 -11.91 -48.12 -31.33
C LEU A 445 -13.01 -48.48 -30.34
N MET A 446 -13.30 -49.76 -30.11
CA MET A 446 -14.27 -50.18 -29.09
C MET A 446 -13.81 -49.77 -27.69
N LYS A 447 -12.53 -49.97 -27.36
CA LYS A 447 -11.96 -49.48 -26.09
C LYS A 447 -12.06 -47.97 -25.95
N LEU A 448 -11.80 -47.23 -27.04
CA LEU A 448 -11.93 -45.78 -27.06
C LEU A 448 -13.40 -45.35 -26.88
N ILE A 449 -14.34 -46.01 -27.56
CA ILE A 449 -15.78 -45.74 -27.43
C ILE A 449 -16.24 -45.95 -25.99
N ASP A 450 -15.82 -47.05 -25.35
CA ASP A 450 -16.14 -47.34 -23.96
C ASP A 450 -15.58 -46.26 -23.01
N TYR A 451 -14.33 -45.85 -23.22
CA TYR A 451 -13.71 -44.75 -22.47
C TYR A 451 -14.47 -43.43 -22.64
N LEU A 452 -14.79 -43.03 -23.87
CA LEU A 452 -15.51 -41.79 -24.16
C LEU A 452 -16.95 -41.82 -23.60
N ASN A 453 -17.65 -42.96 -23.69
CA ASN A 453 -18.96 -43.12 -23.06
C ASN A 453 -18.85 -43.00 -21.52
N ALA A 454 -17.80 -43.55 -20.91
CA ALA A 454 -17.58 -43.46 -19.46
C ALA A 454 -17.36 -42.01 -19.00
N ILE A 455 -16.67 -41.18 -19.79
CA ILE A 455 -16.54 -39.74 -19.53
C ILE A 455 -17.90 -39.05 -19.60
N LEU A 456 -18.67 -39.27 -20.68
CA LEU A 456 -19.98 -38.62 -20.85
C LEU A 456 -21.02 -39.06 -19.82
N ALA A 457 -20.85 -40.24 -19.22
CA ALA A 457 -21.77 -40.79 -18.23
C ALA A 457 -21.51 -40.28 -16.80
N SER A 458 -20.35 -39.67 -16.52
CA SER A 458 -19.97 -39.24 -15.17
C SER A 458 -19.37 -37.84 -15.16
N ASP A 459 -20.04 -36.94 -14.42
CA ASP A 459 -19.54 -35.58 -14.21
C ASP A 459 -18.17 -35.58 -13.49
N GLU A 460 -17.97 -36.52 -12.57
CA GLU A 460 -16.70 -36.69 -11.84
C GLU A 460 -15.56 -37.06 -12.80
N ARG A 461 -15.78 -38.02 -13.71
CA ARG A 461 -14.80 -38.38 -14.74
C ARG A 461 -14.49 -37.22 -15.67
N LEU A 462 -15.50 -36.43 -16.01
CA LEU A 462 -15.31 -35.25 -16.84
C LEU A 462 -14.44 -34.21 -16.12
N LEU A 463 -14.70 -33.97 -14.84
CA LEU A 463 -13.89 -33.07 -14.00
C LEU A 463 -12.46 -33.60 -13.81
N GLU A 464 -12.25 -34.91 -13.69
CA GLU A 464 -10.92 -35.54 -13.68
C GLU A 464 -10.14 -35.19 -14.95
N VAL A 465 -10.74 -35.34 -16.14
CA VAL A 465 -10.10 -34.97 -17.42
C VAL A 465 -9.73 -33.48 -17.45
N ILE A 466 -10.60 -32.61 -16.94
CA ILE A 466 -10.30 -31.17 -16.84
C ILE A 466 -9.07 -30.94 -15.94
N LYS A 467 -9.01 -31.59 -14.77
CA LYS A 467 -7.87 -31.48 -13.85
C LYS A 467 -6.57 -31.98 -14.48
N GLU A 468 -6.59 -33.14 -15.13
CA GLU A 468 -5.42 -33.72 -15.80
C GLU A 468 -4.86 -32.77 -16.87
N GLU A 469 -5.72 -32.19 -17.70
CA GLU A 469 -5.29 -31.28 -18.76
C GLU A 469 -4.82 -29.92 -18.21
N LEU A 470 -5.41 -29.41 -17.12
CA LEU A 470 -4.91 -28.23 -16.43
C LEU A 470 -3.52 -28.49 -15.81
N LEU A 471 -3.29 -29.65 -15.20
CA LEU A 471 -1.99 -30.05 -14.66
C LEU A 471 -0.93 -30.20 -15.75
N GLU A 472 -1.31 -30.74 -16.92
CA GLU A 472 -0.45 -30.79 -18.11
C GLU A 472 0.02 -29.38 -18.51
N ILE A 473 -0.91 -28.43 -18.59
CA ILE A 473 -0.62 -27.03 -18.93
C ILE A 473 0.24 -26.38 -17.85
N LYS A 474 -0.08 -26.57 -16.57
CA LYS A 474 0.71 -26.06 -15.45
C LYS A 474 2.16 -26.54 -15.55
N SER A 475 2.38 -27.83 -15.77
CA SER A 475 3.72 -28.41 -15.88
C SER A 475 4.53 -27.84 -17.04
N LYS A 476 3.88 -27.42 -18.13
CA LYS A 476 4.56 -26.91 -19.33
C LYS A 476 4.82 -25.41 -19.31
N TYR A 477 3.95 -24.64 -18.67
CA TYR A 477 3.89 -23.18 -18.86
C TYR A 477 3.90 -22.35 -17.58
N SER A 478 3.73 -22.96 -16.40
CA SER A 478 3.81 -22.22 -15.14
C SER A 478 5.21 -21.68 -14.92
N ASP A 479 5.29 -20.53 -14.26
CA ASP A 479 6.54 -19.90 -13.84
C ASP A 479 6.42 -19.41 -12.39
N GLU A 480 7.55 -18.99 -11.83
CA GLU A 480 7.62 -18.43 -10.48
C GLU A 480 6.87 -17.10 -10.38
N ARG A 481 6.40 -16.79 -9.18
CA ARG A 481 5.79 -15.48 -8.88
C ARG A 481 6.81 -14.36 -9.08
N ARG A 482 6.41 -13.28 -9.75
CA ARG A 482 7.23 -12.08 -9.92
C ARG A 482 6.94 -11.04 -8.86
N THR A 483 5.67 -10.68 -8.70
CA THR A 483 5.24 -9.62 -7.77
C THR A 483 5.29 -10.11 -6.33
N GLN A 484 5.99 -9.36 -5.49
CA GLN A 484 6.06 -9.63 -4.05
C GLN A 484 4.83 -9.06 -3.34
N ILE A 485 4.34 -9.74 -2.29
CA ILE A 485 3.23 -9.27 -1.47
C ILE A 485 3.73 -9.12 -0.05
N GLU A 486 3.97 -7.87 0.35
CA GLU A 486 4.40 -7.55 1.71
C GLU A 486 3.21 -7.23 2.59
N LYS A 487 3.36 -7.49 3.89
CA LYS A 487 2.36 -7.01 4.84
C LYS A 487 2.42 -5.49 4.81
N GLN A 488 1.24 -4.88 4.75
CA GLN A 488 1.13 -3.47 5.03
C GLN A 488 1.41 -3.32 6.53
N GLU A 489 2.67 -3.04 6.87
CA GLU A 489 2.94 -2.12 7.97
C GLU A 489 2.13 -0.85 7.66
N ASN A 490 1.54 -0.22 8.67
CA ASN A 490 0.63 0.91 8.50
C ASN A 490 1.23 1.97 7.54
N GLU A 491 0.39 2.87 6.98
CA GLU A 491 0.87 4.04 6.22
C GLU A 491 2.20 4.50 6.80
N ILE A 492 3.31 4.44 6.02
CA ILE A 492 4.66 4.70 6.54
C ILE A 492 4.59 5.92 7.44
N ASP A 493 4.54 5.67 8.75
CA ASP A 493 4.53 6.72 9.74
C ASP A 493 6.00 6.99 9.94
N ILE A 494 6.37 8.26 9.76
CA ILE A 494 7.76 8.71 9.89
C ILE A 494 8.34 8.29 11.26
N GLU A 495 7.46 8.09 12.24
CA GLU A 495 7.73 7.58 13.58
C GLU A 495 8.36 6.17 13.57
N ASP A 496 7.89 5.23 12.75
CA ASP A 496 8.40 3.84 12.71
C ASP A 496 9.82 3.74 12.12
N LEU A 497 10.29 4.80 11.46
CA LEU A 497 11.64 4.89 10.87
C LEU A 497 12.69 5.44 11.85
N ILE A 498 12.25 5.87 13.02
CA ILE A 498 13.08 6.57 14.00
C ILE A 498 13.31 5.61 15.14
N GLN A 499 14.57 5.43 15.53
CA GLN A 499 14.90 4.57 16.65
C GLN A 499 14.32 5.16 17.94
N GLU A 500 13.59 4.35 18.71
CA GLU A 500 13.15 4.74 20.05
C GLU A 500 14.38 4.76 20.97
N GLU A 501 14.76 5.96 21.40
CA GLU A 501 15.88 6.20 22.31
C GLU A 501 15.53 7.36 23.24
N ASP A 502 16.13 7.37 24.42
CA ASP A 502 15.98 8.47 25.36
C ASP A 502 16.83 9.66 24.92
N VAL A 503 16.17 10.82 24.80
CA VAL A 503 16.77 12.08 24.40
C VAL A 503 16.53 13.15 25.44
N VAL A 504 17.50 14.06 25.54
CA VAL A 504 17.41 15.29 26.32
C VAL A 504 17.03 16.42 25.37
N ILE A 505 15.88 17.03 25.60
CA ILE A 505 15.46 18.25 24.92
C ILE A 505 15.84 19.43 25.80
N THR A 506 16.57 20.39 25.23
CA THR A 506 16.92 21.65 25.90
C THR A 506 16.29 22.81 25.16
N LEU A 507 15.60 23.68 25.89
CA LEU A 507 15.01 24.93 25.40
C LEU A 507 15.59 26.13 26.16
N THR A 508 16.14 27.09 25.43
CA THR A 508 16.67 28.33 26.00
C THR A 508 15.61 29.42 26.14
N HIS A 509 15.88 30.40 26.99
CA HIS A 509 15.01 31.55 27.23
C HIS A 509 14.75 32.37 25.94
N THR A 510 15.72 32.46 25.03
CA THR A 510 15.51 33.12 23.73
C THR A 510 14.82 32.24 22.68
N GLY A 511 14.38 31.04 23.06
CA GLY A 511 13.56 30.16 22.23
C GLY A 511 14.35 29.20 21.34
N TYR A 512 15.62 28.91 21.64
CA TYR A 512 16.38 27.89 20.91
C TYR A 512 16.14 26.51 21.50
N ILE A 513 15.78 25.54 20.65
CA ILE A 513 15.51 24.16 21.01
C ILE A 513 16.45 23.21 20.27
N LYS A 514 16.89 22.15 20.96
CA LYS A 514 17.63 21.02 20.38
C LYS A 514 17.30 19.72 21.11
N ARG A 515 17.53 18.59 20.44
CA ARG A 515 17.60 17.26 21.06
C ARG A 515 19.02 16.75 21.06
N ILE A 516 19.36 15.96 22.07
CA ILE A 516 20.65 15.26 22.21
C ILE A 516 20.33 13.88 22.78
N SER A 517 20.97 12.82 22.30
CA SER A 517 20.89 11.50 22.94
C SER A 517 21.32 11.58 24.41
N SER A 518 20.58 10.90 25.29
CA SER A 518 20.88 10.82 26.72
C SER A 518 22.28 10.29 26.99
N ASP A 519 22.77 9.32 26.21
CA ASP A 519 24.14 8.77 26.31
C ASP A 519 25.22 9.83 26.05
N VAL A 520 25.00 10.70 25.07
CA VAL A 520 25.93 11.80 24.74
C VAL A 520 25.89 12.87 25.84
N TYR A 521 24.76 13.00 26.53
CA TYR A 521 24.59 13.90 27.67
C TYR A 521 25.22 13.35 28.96
N SER A 522 25.09 12.04 29.22
CA SER A 522 25.47 11.34 30.46
C SER A 522 26.93 10.86 30.52
N ALA A 523 27.72 11.04 29.45
CA ALA A 523 29.11 10.59 29.36
C ALA A 523 30.08 11.27 30.36
N GLN A 524 29.98 10.96 31.66
CA GLN A 524 31.04 11.09 32.66
C GLN A 524 30.83 10.15 33.87
N LYS A 525 31.86 9.38 34.24
CA LYS A 525 31.90 8.58 35.49
C LYS A 525 31.96 9.48 36.73
N ARG A 526 31.45 8.96 37.87
CA ARG A 526 31.45 9.58 39.22
C ARG A 526 32.72 10.39 39.52
N GLY A 527 32.56 11.67 39.90
CA GLY A 527 33.63 12.54 40.42
C GLY A 527 34.07 13.73 39.55
N GLY A 528 33.39 14.03 38.44
CA GLY A 528 33.71 15.18 37.56
C GLY A 528 33.11 16.52 38.03
N LYS A 529 33.83 17.63 37.83
CA LYS A 529 33.30 19.01 37.97
C LYS A 529 32.19 19.26 36.95
N GLY A 530 31.08 19.84 37.40
CA GLY A 530 29.80 20.02 36.69
C GLY A 530 29.87 20.47 35.21
N ILE A 531 28.94 19.92 34.43
CA ILE A 531 28.91 19.93 32.96
C ILE A 531 28.23 21.20 32.42
N GLN A 532 28.85 21.87 31.43
CA GLN A 532 28.25 23.00 30.70
C GLN A 532 27.47 22.45 29.48
N ALA A 533 26.13 22.39 29.59
CA ALA A 533 25.25 21.66 28.66
C ALA A 533 25.06 22.30 27.26
N MET A 534 25.42 23.57 27.07
CA MET A 534 25.17 24.31 25.82
C MET A 534 26.00 25.59 25.73
N THR A 535 26.50 25.93 24.54
CA THR A 535 27.03 27.29 24.25
C THR A 535 25.85 28.17 23.83
N THR A 536 25.38 29.03 24.72
CA THR A 536 24.25 29.92 24.47
C THR A 536 24.70 31.19 23.72
N LYS A 537 23.75 32.01 23.26
CA LYS A 537 24.05 33.39 22.83
C LYS A 537 24.50 34.20 24.07
N GLU A 538 25.19 35.33 23.87
CA GLU A 538 25.39 36.29 24.96
C GLU A 538 24.04 36.58 25.64
N ASP A 539 24.00 36.48 26.97
CA ASP A 539 22.83 36.63 27.83
C ASP A 539 21.67 35.62 27.64
N ASP A 540 21.92 34.46 27.02
CA ASP A 540 20.95 33.37 26.89
C ASP A 540 21.32 32.17 27.79
N PHE A 541 20.32 31.42 28.24
CA PHE A 541 20.48 30.31 29.19
C PHE A 541 19.41 29.26 28.94
N VAL A 542 19.68 28.02 29.36
CA VAL A 542 18.71 26.92 29.25
C VAL A 542 17.63 27.11 30.30
N GLU A 543 16.38 27.26 29.86
CA GLU A 543 15.22 27.50 30.72
C GLU A 543 14.46 26.19 31.01
N ASN A 544 14.39 25.28 30.03
CA ASN A 544 13.74 23.99 30.21
C ASN A 544 14.69 22.88 29.73
N VAL A 545 14.84 21.84 30.57
CA VAL A 545 15.47 20.57 30.23
C VAL A 545 14.45 19.49 30.51
N LEU A 546 14.22 18.61 29.54
CA LEU A 546 13.32 17.47 29.69
C LEU A 546 13.96 16.25 29.07
N VAL A 547 13.93 15.13 29.79
CA VAL A 547 14.33 13.81 29.30
C VAL A 547 13.06 13.11 28.82
N THR A 548 13.10 12.56 27.61
CA THR A 548 11.95 11.87 27.01
C THR A 548 12.39 10.96 25.87
N SER A 549 11.51 10.04 25.46
CA SER A 549 11.72 9.21 24.27
C SER A 549 11.58 10.05 22.98
N THR A 550 12.33 9.70 21.93
CA THR A 550 12.17 10.25 20.56
C THR A 550 10.73 10.21 20.06
N HIS A 551 9.93 9.26 20.54
CA HIS A 551 8.54 9.01 20.12
C HIS A 551 7.53 9.80 20.96
N SER A 552 7.94 10.35 22.09
CA SER A 552 7.07 11.15 22.94
C SER A 552 6.62 12.43 22.23
N ASN A 553 5.43 12.88 22.58
CA ASN A 553 4.89 14.15 22.10
C ASN A 553 5.38 15.28 23.01
N LEU A 554 5.66 16.44 22.41
CA LEU A 554 5.99 17.69 23.10
C LEU A 554 4.85 18.69 22.88
N LEU A 555 4.23 19.17 23.97
CA LEU A 555 3.25 20.24 23.94
C LEU A 555 3.89 21.56 24.30
N PHE A 556 3.70 22.55 23.44
CA PHE A 556 4.20 23.92 23.64
C PHE A 556 3.01 24.84 23.89
N PHE A 557 2.85 25.28 25.13
CA PHE A 557 1.80 26.22 25.53
C PHE A 557 2.32 27.65 25.44
N THR A 558 1.51 28.54 24.87
CA THR A 558 1.92 29.93 24.61
C THR A 558 1.22 30.93 25.50
N THR A 559 1.77 32.14 25.62
CA THR A 559 1.17 33.28 26.31
C THR A 559 -0.26 33.58 25.82
N LYS A 560 -0.58 33.25 24.57
CA LYS A 560 -1.89 33.44 23.93
C LYS A 560 -2.89 32.30 24.21
N GLY A 561 -2.55 31.34 25.07
CA GLY A 561 -3.43 30.23 25.41
C GLY A 561 -3.59 29.21 24.28
N LYS A 562 -2.67 29.20 23.31
CA LYS A 562 -2.58 28.15 22.28
C LYS A 562 -1.65 27.04 22.75
N VAL A 563 -1.85 25.86 22.17
CA VAL A 563 -0.97 24.71 22.29
C VAL A 563 -0.56 24.20 20.92
N TYR A 564 0.73 23.92 20.77
CA TYR A 564 1.30 23.28 19.60
C TYR A 564 1.84 21.89 19.97
N LYS A 565 1.89 20.98 19.00
CA LYS A 565 2.40 19.62 19.19
C LYS A 565 3.40 19.29 18.10
N ILE A 566 4.55 18.77 18.52
CA ILE A 566 5.51 18.06 17.66
C ILE A 566 5.97 16.79 18.39
N LYS A 567 6.46 15.81 17.66
CA LYS A 567 7.16 14.66 18.23
C LYS A 567 8.58 15.06 18.63
N ALA A 568 9.15 14.42 19.65
CA ALA A 568 10.50 14.76 20.11
C ALA A 568 11.55 14.57 19.01
N TYR A 569 11.39 13.59 18.12
CA TYR A 569 12.28 13.40 16.96
C TYR A 569 12.24 14.53 15.92
N GLU A 570 11.16 15.32 15.87
CA GLU A 570 11.05 16.47 14.95
C GLU A 570 11.91 17.65 15.44
N VAL A 571 12.36 17.62 16.69
CA VAL A 571 13.34 18.57 17.20
C VAL A 571 14.70 18.26 16.56
N PRO A 572 15.40 19.26 16.00
CA PRO A 572 16.71 19.04 15.38
C PRO A 572 17.72 18.45 16.36
N ASP A 573 18.37 17.36 15.93
CA ASP A 573 19.53 16.81 16.63
C ASP A 573 20.72 17.76 16.45
N ALA A 574 21.40 18.07 17.54
CA ALA A 574 22.53 18.97 17.53
C ALA A 574 23.54 18.59 18.62
N GLY A 575 24.82 18.54 18.25
CA GLY A 575 25.89 18.19 19.19
C GLY A 575 25.90 19.07 20.46
N ARG A 576 26.53 18.56 21.52
CA ARG A 576 26.52 19.15 22.87
C ARG A 576 26.76 20.67 22.92
N THR A 577 27.70 21.20 22.15
CA THR A 577 28.06 22.63 22.13
C THR A 577 27.24 23.49 21.15
N ALA A 578 26.35 22.89 20.36
CA ALA A 578 25.55 23.60 19.38
C ALA A 578 24.39 24.39 20.03
N LYS A 579 24.02 25.50 19.37
CA LYS A 579 22.92 26.40 19.77
C LYS A 579 21.53 25.86 19.48
N GLY A 580 21.38 24.81 18.67
CA GLY A 580 20.06 24.34 18.23
C GLY A 580 19.37 25.29 17.25
N THR A 581 18.05 25.13 17.09
CA THR A 581 17.22 25.88 16.16
C THR A 581 16.19 26.73 16.91
N ASN A 582 15.91 27.94 16.44
CA ASN A 582 14.88 28.78 17.05
C ASN A 582 13.47 28.20 16.80
N LEU A 583 12.64 28.15 17.85
CA LEU A 583 11.27 27.61 17.81
C LEU A 583 10.37 28.25 16.76
N VAL A 584 10.56 29.52 16.42
CA VAL A 584 9.78 30.21 15.37
C VAL A 584 9.97 29.56 13.99
N ASN A 585 11.08 28.84 13.77
CA ASN A 585 11.33 28.09 12.54
C ASN A 585 10.67 26.70 12.54
N ILE A 586 10.19 26.23 13.69
CA ILE A 586 9.60 24.89 13.88
C ILE A 586 8.08 24.99 14.09
N LEU A 587 7.63 26.00 14.83
CA LEU A 587 6.24 26.25 15.17
C LEU A 587 5.75 27.56 14.55
N PRO A 588 4.52 27.62 14.00
CA PRO A 588 3.95 28.84 13.44
C PRO A 588 3.43 29.77 14.55
N LEU A 589 4.37 30.43 15.24
CA LEU A 589 4.10 31.42 16.29
C LEU A 589 3.83 32.81 15.68
N GLU A 590 2.93 33.58 16.29
CA GLU A 590 2.75 35.00 15.98
C GLU A 590 3.90 35.85 16.56
N ALA A 591 4.10 37.08 16.05
CA ALA A 591 5.28 37.92 16.38
C ALA A 591 5.42 38.27 17.89
N ASP A 592 4.31 38.25 18.63
CA ASP A 592 4.17 38.53 20.06
C ASP A 592 3.80 37.26 20.89
N GLU A 593 3.82 36.08 20.27
CA GLU A 593 3.47 34.81 20.91
C GLU A 593 4.72 34.10 21.44
N LYS A 594 4.79 33.92 22.77
CA LYS A 594 5.94 33.27 23.45
C LYS A 594 5.53 31.95 24.08
N ILE A 595 6.45 30.99 24.14
CA ILE A 595 6.25 29.74 24.88
C ILE A 595 6.32 30.02 26.39
N GLN A 596 5.38 29.45 27.15
CA GLN A 596 5.31 29.55 28.61
C GLN A 596 5.49 28.21 29.31
N THR A 597 5.15 27.10 28.66
CA THR A 597 5.31 25.77 29.24
C THR A 597 5.55 24.76 28.14
N VAL A 598 6.53 23.89 28.35
CA VAL A 598 6.74 22.68 27.55
C VAL A 598 6.42 21.47 28.41
N LEU A 599 5.57 20.58 27.91
CA LEU A 599 5.24 19.31 28.58
C LEU A 599 5.56 18.16 27.63
N SER A 600 6.10 17.07 28.16
CA SER A 600 6.31 15.83 27.42
C SER A 600 5.39 14.74 27.95
N PHE A 601 4.90 13.88 27.07
CA PHE A 601 4.07 12.73 27.42
C PHE A 601 4.17 11.67 26.32
N LYS A 602 4.09 10.39 26.70
CA LYS A 602 4.22 9.26 25.76
C LYS A 602 2.95 9.12 24.91
N ASP A 603 1.78 9.10 25.54
CA ASP A 603 0.48 8.99 24.87
C ASP A 603 -0.61 9.90 25.44
N VAL A 604 -1.43 10.54 24.59
CA VAL A 604 -2.55 11.43 25.03
C VAL A 604 -3.75 10.64 25.60
N GLN A 605 -3.57 9.34 25.87
CA GLN A 605 -4.63 8.45 26.37
C GLN A 605 -4.58 8.25 27.89
N GLU A 606 -3.61 8.85 28.60
CA GLU A 606 -3.52 8.78 30.05
C GLU A 606 -4.68 9.50 30.75
N ASP A 607 -5.10 8.92 31.89
CA ASP A 607 -6.04 9.55 32.82
C ASP A 607 -5.36 10.76 33.47
N GLY A 608 -5.93 11.95 33.33
CA GLY A 608 -5.39 13.17 33.91
C GLY A 608 -5.98 14.44 33.31
N TYR A 609 -5.56 15.57 33.87
CA TYR A 609 -6.01 16.90 33.49
C TYR A 609 -4.84 17.82 33.18
N LEU A 610 -5.03 18.68 32.19
CA LEU A 610 -4.22 19.86 32.00
C LEU A 610 -4.82 21.00 32.83
N PHE A 611 -4.10 21.42 33.87
CA PHE A 611 -4.45 22.55 34.71
C PHE A 611 -3.69 23.80 34.24
N MET A 612 -4.42 24.83 33.84
CA MET A 612 -3.88 26.07 33.28
C MET A 612 -4.27 27.25 34.15
N GLY A 613 -3.34 28.18 34.34
CA GLY A 613 -3.53 29.43 35.09
C GLY A 613 -3.18 30.66 34.26
N THR A 614 -3.83 31.79 34.52
CA THR A 614 -3.60 33.07 33.82
C THR A 614 -3.16 34.19 34.75
N LYS A 615 -2.59 35.25 34.19
CA LYS A 615 -2.15 36.45 34.93
C LYS A 615 -3.31 37.17 35.61
N LEU A 616 -4.52 37.15 35.04
CA LEU A 616 -5.71 37.74 35.67
C LEU A 616 -6.38 36.81 36.70
N GLY A 617 -5.67 35.78 37.19
CA GLY A 617 -6.13 34.94 38.29
C GLY A 617 -7.24 33.96 37.91
N ILE A 618 -7.29 33.56 36.64
CA ILE A 618 -8.23 32.56 36.13
C ILE A 618 -7.52 31.20 36.01
N VAL A 619 -8.23 30.14 36.38
CA VAL A 619 -7.76 28.76 36.22
C VAL A 619 -8.75 27.92 35.44
N LYS A 620 -8.22 26.91 34.76
CA LYS A 620 -9.00 25.96 34.00
C LYS A 620 -8.40 24.57 34.07
N LYS A 621 -9.26 23.59 34.31
CA LYS A 621 -8.94 22.18 34.24
C LYS A 621 -9.57 21.57 32.99
N THR A 622 -8.77 20.92 32.14
CA THR A 622 -9.22 20.31 30.87
C THR A 622 -8.74 18.86 30.80
N PRO A 623 -9.57 17.87 30.46
CA PRO A 623 -9.11 16.49 30.29
C PRO A 623 -7.98 16.37 29.25
N LEU A 624 -6.93 15.58 29.54
CA LEU A 624 -5.79 15.41 28.62
C LEU A 624 -6.21 14.86 27.25
N LYS A 625 -7.18 13.92 27.22
CA LYS A 625 -7.75 13.34 25.99
C LYS A 625 -8.25 14.37 24.95
N ASP A 626 -8.64 15.57 25.39
CA ASP A 626 -9.11 16.65 24.48
C ASP A 626 -7.96 17.26 23.64
N PHE A 627 -6.71 16.87 23.94
CA PHE A 627 -5.49 17.25 23.24
C PHE A 627 -4.94 16.13 22.34
N LYS A 628 -5.69 15.04 22.11
CA LYS A 628 -5.25 13.90 21.26
C LYS A 628 -4.83 14.36 19.86
N ASN A 629 -5.70 15.13 19.21
CA ASN A 629 -5.55 15.54 17.82
C ASN A 629 -5.24 17.05 17.72
N ILE A 630 -3.95 17.41 17.79
CA ILE A 630 -3.47 18.79 17.58
C ILE A 630 -3.02 18.98 16.13
N ARG A 631 -3.57 19.99 15.46
CA ARG A 631 -3.22 20.34 14.07
C ARG A 631 -1.89 21.11 14.04
N LYS A 632 -1.21 21.15 12.90
CA LYS A 632 0.07 21.89 12.73
C LYS A 632 0.00 23.37 13.10
N ASN A 633 -1.14 24.04 12.88
CA ASN A 633 -1.34 25.44 13.25
C ASN A 633 -1.65 25.65 14.74
N GLY A 634 -1.48 24.60 15.56
CA GLY A 634 -1.84 24.61 16.97
C GLY A 634 -3.35 24.60 17.19
N LEU A 635 -3.72 24.71 18.45
CA LEU A 635 -5.09 24.68 18.93
C LEU A 635 -5.27 25.61 20.13
N ILE A 636 -6.48 26.16 20.30
CA ILE A 636 -6.81 26.91 21.52
C ILE A 636 -6.93 25.91 22.68
N ALA A 637 -6.12 26.09 23.72
CA ALA A 637 -6.17 25.34 24.98
C ALA A 637 -7.00 26.10 26.04
N LEU A 638 -6.89 27.43 26.03
CA LEU A 638 -7.58 28.33 26.93
C LEU A 638 -7.98 29.61 26.18
N ASN A 639 -9.25 29.99 26.29
CA ASN A 639 -9.70 31.27 25.72
C ASN A 639 -9.46 32.39 26.72
N LEU A 640 -8.47 33.23 26.43
CA LEU A 640 -8.04 34.33 27.28
C LEU A 640 -9.01 35.52 27.22
N ARG A 641 -9.10 36.24 28.32
CA ARG A 641 -9.80 37.54 28.36
C ARG A 641 -8.90 38.62 27.75
N GLU A 642 -9.49 39.74 27.37
CA GLU A 642 -8.73 40.89 26.87
C GLU A 642 -7.70 41.34 27.91
N GLY A 643 -6.43 41.43 27.49
CA GLY A 643 -5.30 41.77 28.36
C GLY A 643 -4.80 40.65 29.28
N ASP A 644 -5.33 39.43 29.15
CA ASP A 644 -4.87 38.26 29.92
C ASP A 644 -3.82 37.45 29.15
N GLU A 645 -2.98 36.74 29.88
CA GLU A 645 -1.96 35.84 29.34
C GLU A 645 -1.93 34.53 30.12
N LEU A 646 -1.65 33.42 29.42
CA LEU A 646 -1.35 32.17 30.08
C LEU A 646 -0.09 32.33 30.94
N LEU A 647 -0.18 31.94 32.20
CA LEU A 647 0.90 31.98 33.18
C LEU A 647 1.67 30.66 33.22
N ARG A 648 0.96 29.54 33.35
CA ARG A 648 1.57 28.21 33.41
C ARG A 648 0.54 27.13 33.06
N ALA A 649 1.01 26.01 32.53
CA ALA A 649 0.24 24.77 32.43
C ALA A 649 0.95 23.64 33.20
N LYS A 650 0.20 22.78 33.87
CA LYS A 650 0.69 21.61 34.60
C LYS A 650 -0.24 20.42 34.36
N ILE A 651 0.29 19.21 34.48
CA ILE A 651 -0.50 17.98 34.48
C ILE A 651 -0.89 17.69 35.93
N THR A 652 -2.15 17.33 36.15
CA THR A 652 -2.71 16.97 37.46
C THR A 652 -3.61 15.74 37.34
N TYR A 653 -3.76 14.97 38.42
CA TYR A 653 -4.44 13.67 38.40
C TYR A 653 -5.73 13.60 39.25
N GLY A 654 -6.15 14.72 39.85
CA GLY A 654 -7.45 14.87 40.50
C GLY A 654 -7.41 15.27 41.98
N ASP A 655 -6.24 15.27 42.61
CA ASP A 655 -6.01 15.52 44.03
C ASP A 655 -4.99 16.63 44.33
N ALA A 656 -4.43 17.28 43.29
CA ALA A 656 -3.37 18.26 43.46
C ALA A 656 -3.84 19.55 44.16
N ASP A 657 -3.04 20.04 45.09
CA ASP A 657 -3.18 21.39 45.64
C ASP A 657 -2.48 22.41 44.73
N ILE A 658 -3.19 23.46 44.34
CA ILE A 658 -2.70 24.50 43.46
C ILE A 658 -2.39 25.75 44.29
N ILE A 659 -1.21 26.32 44.10
CA ILE A 659 -0.81 27.58 44.73
C ILE A 659 -0.64 28.69 43.69
N PHE A 660 -1.23 29.86 43.98
CA PHE A 660 -1.08 31.08 43.21
C PHE A 660 -0.39 32.15 44.05
N VAL A 661 0.43 32.99 43.42
CA VAL A 661 1.10 34.14 44.05
C VAL A 661 0.87 35.38 43.19
N THR A 662 0.56 36.51 43.82
CA THR A 662 0.34 37.81 43.16
C THR A 662 1.53 38.74 43.33
N GLN A 663 1.66 39.73 42.44
CA GLN A 663 2.74 40.73 42.50
C GLN A 663 2.66 41.60 43.77
N ASP A 664 1.47 41.81 44.31
CA ASP A 664 1.27 42.56 45.57
C ASP A 664 1.53 41.69 46.83
N GLY A 665 2.01 40.45 46.67
CA GLY A 665 2.48 39.62 47.76
C GLY A 665 1.39 38.87 48.50
N ASN A 666 0.30 38.49 47.81
CA ASN A 666 -0.70 37.54 48.32
C ASN A 666 -0.53 36.15 47.68
N ALA A 667 -0.88 35.09 48.42
CA ALA A 667 -0.91 33.73 47.89
C ALA A 667 -2.16 32.97 48.33
N ILE A 668 -2.75 32.19 47.42
CA ILE A 668 -3.87 31.30 47.72
C ILE A 668 -3.49 29.87 47.37
N ARG A 669 -3.77 28.93 48.28
CA ARG A 669 -3.67 27.49 48.07
C ARG A 669 -5.07 26.90 48.11
N PHE A 670 -5.46 26.14 47.10
CA PHE A 670 -6.76 25.48 47.03
C PHE A 670 -6.62 24.13 46.31
N ASN A 671 -7.52 23.20 46.58
CA ASN A 671 -7.47 21.89 45.93
C ASN A 671 -8.07 21.94 44.52
N GLU A 672 -7.49 21.23 43.56
CA GLU A 672 -7.97 21.23 42.18
C GLU A 672 -9.41 20.69 42.01
N THR A 673 -9.95 19.95 42.99
CA THR A 673 -11.34 19.48 42.99
C THR A 673 -12.35 20.64 42.99
N ASP A 674 -11.96 21.82 43.50
CA ASP A 674 -12.77 23.04 43.48
C ASP A 674 -12.99 23.60 42.05
N VAL A 675 -12.24 23.07 41.08
CA VAL A 675 -12.31 23.43 39.66
C VAL A 675 -12.86 22.24 38.88
N ARG A 676 -14.09 22.37 38.38
CA ARG A 676 -14.67 21.34 37.50
C ARG A 676 -13.91 21.26 36.16
N PRO A 677 -13.80 20.07 35.55
CA PRO A 677 -13.32 19.93 34.18
C PRO A 677 -14.19 20.73 33.19
N MET A 678 -13.55 21.37 32.20
CA MET A 678 -14.22 22.14 31.15
C MET A 678 -13.62 21.83 29.78
N GLY A 679 -14.37 22.10 28.71
CA GLY A 679 -13.87 21.98 27.34
C GLY A 679 -12.84 23.04 26.96
N ARG A 680 -12.04 22.76 25.94
CA ARG A 680 -10.89 23.59 25.50
C ARG A 680 -11.18 25.05 25.13
N THR A 681 -12.39 25.42 24.72
CA THR A 681 -12.71 26.82 24.38
C THR A 681 -13.25 27.64 25.54
N ALA A 682 -13.47 27.03 26.72
CA ALA A 682 -13.90 27.76 27.91
C ALA A 682 -12.78 28.66 28.47
N SER A 683 -13.17 29.78 29.11
CA SER A 683 -12.24 30.72 29.75
C SER A 683 -11.81 30.32 31.17
N GLY A 684 -12.47 29.35 31.82
CA GLY A 684 -12.13 28.92 33.18
C GLY A 684 -12.90 29.65 34.29
N VAL A 685 -12.43 29.47 35.53
CA VAL A 685 -13.02 30.01 36.77
C VAL A 685 -12.00 30.80 37.56
N LYS A 686 -12.46 31.69 38.43
CA LYS A 686 -11.58 32.50 39.28
C LYS A 686 -10.83 31.61 40.30
N ALA A 687 -9.50 31.74 40.30
CA ALA A 687 -8.57 31.12 41.25
C ALA A 687 -8.29 32.02 42.45
N ILE A 688 -8.02 33.31 42.19
CA ILE A 688 -7.72 34.33 43.18
C ILE A 688 -8.44 35.64 42.82
N SER A 689 -8.90 36.38 43.82
CA SER A 689 -9.42 37.74 43.64
C SER A 689 -8.27 38.74 43.73
N LEU A 690 -7.91 39.30 42.58
CA LEU A 690 -6.87 40.32 42.44
C LEU A 690 -7.41 41.70 42.85
N ARG A 691 -6.55 42.52 43.46
CA ARG A 691 -6.83 43.94 43.72
C ARG A 691 -6.63 44.75 42.44
N GLU A 692 -7.07 46.01 42.46
CA GLU A 692 -6.89 46.92 41.32
C GLU A 692 -5.40 47.07 40.99
N GLY A 693 -5.05 46.72 39.74
CA GLY A 693 -3.66 46.74 39.27
C GLY A 693 -2.80 45.55 39.73
N ASP A 694 -3.33 44.57 40.46
CA ASP A 694 -2.61 43.34 40.86
C ASP A 694 -2.73 42.25 39.77
N VAL A 695 -1.72 41.39 39.66
CA VAL A 695 -1.67 40.26 38.73
C VAL A 695 -1.02 39.04 39.38
N ALA A 696 -1.40 37.84 38.92
CA ALA A 696 -0.72 36.62 39.29
C ALA A 696 0.64 36.50 38.60
N VAL A 697 1.68 36.20 39.38
CA VAL A 697 3.07 36.01 38.93
C VAL A 697 3.52 34.55 39.03
N CYS A 698 2.74 33.70 39.70
CA CYS A 698 3.00 32.26 39.78
C CYS A 698 1.71 31.46 39.86
N MET A 699 1.71 30.31 39.17
CA MET A 699 0.87 29.15 39.44
C MET A 699 1.79 27.93 39.52
N ASP A 700 1.71 27.18 40.60
CA ASP A 700 2.43 25.91 40.76
C ASP A 700 1.59 24.87 41.50
N ILE A 701 2.08 23.64 41.53
CA ILE A 701 1.52 22.57 42.37
C ILE A 701 2.23 22.63 43.72
N ALA A 702 1.47 22.67 44.82
CA ALA A 702 2.00 22.59 46.16
C ALA A 702 2.28 21.12 46.51
N VAL A 703 3.56 20.76 46.53
CA VAL A 703 4.04 19.41 46.89
C VAL A 703 4.43 19.40 48.38
N GLU A 704 4.14 18.31 49.09
CA GLU A 704 4.58 18.13 50.46
C GLU A 704 6.12 18.18 50.54
N ASP A 705 6.66 18.66 51.67
CA ASP A 705 8.10 18.83 51.93
C ASP A 705 8.87 19.85 51.04
N GLU A 706 8.26 20.38 50.00
CA GLU A 706 8.82 21.48 49.19
C GLU A 706 8.49 22.87 49.79
N LYS A 707 9.25 23.88 49.33
CA LYS A 707 9.12 25.26 49.84
C LYS A 707 8.71 26.20 48.71
N LEU A 708 7.86 27.18 49.02
CA LEU A 708 7.54 28.26 48.10
C LEU A 708 8.65 29.31 48.16
N LEU A 709 9.34 29.49 47.05
CA LEU A 709 10.33 30.55 46.85
C LEU A 709 9.66 31.76 46.20
N VAL A 710 9.91 32.94 46.76
CA VAL A 710 9.34 34.22 46.28
C VAL A 710 10.47 35.22 46.09
N VAL A 711 10.45 35.97 44.99
CA VAL A 711 11.44 36.99 44.65
C VAL A 711 10.76 38.30 44.25
N SER A 712 11.30 39.43 44.73
CA SER A 712 10.83 40.77 44.39
C SER A 712 11.77 41.52 43.45
N GLU A 713 11.27 42.58 42.81
CA GLU A 713 11.96 43.35 41.76
C GLU A 713 13.27 43.99 42.24
N ASN A 714 13.40 44.37 43.52
CA ASN A 714 14.66 44.91 44.06
C ASN A 714 15.64 43.82 44.53
N GLY A 715 15.46 42.58 44.06
CA GLY A 715 16.39 41.48 44.29
C GLY A 715 16.35 40.90 45.70
N TYR A 716 15.22 40.98 46.41
CA TYR A 716 15.01 40.28 47.69
C TYR A 716 14.23 38.99 47.45
N GLY A 717 14.51 37.96 48.24
CA GLY A 717 13.74 36.73 48.17
C GLY A 717 13.86 35.86 49.41
N LYS A 718 12.96 34.88 49.49
CA LYS A 718 12.85 33.96 50.62
C LYS A 718 12.25 32.64 50.19
N ARG A 719 12.45 31.62 51.03
CA ARG A 719 11.71 30.36 51.00
C ARG A 719 10.75 30.30 52.18
N THR A 720 9.58 29.71 51.99
CA THR A 720 8.61 29.48 53.08
C THR A 720 8.00 28.09 52.94
N ASN A 721 7.88 27.38 54.06
CA ASN A 721 7.27 26.04 54.08
C ASN A 721 5.81 26.12 53.61
N LEU A 722 5.40 25.16 52.79
CA LEU A 722 4.05 25.12 52.23
C LEU A 722 2.96 24.92 53.30
N ASP A 723 3.30 24.37 54.46
CA ASP A 723 2.40 24.21 55.62
C ASP A 723 1.90 25.54 56.21
N GLU A 724 2.64 26.62 56.01
CA GLU A 724 2.17 27.94 56.44
C GLU A 724 0.99 28.44 55.58
N TYR A 725 0.80 27.88 54.38
CA TYR A 725 -0.26 28.23 53.44
C TYR A 725 -1.42 27.26 53.59
N LYS A 726 -2.35 27.58 54.49
CA LYS A 726 -3.57 26.78 54.68
C LYS A 726 -4.41 26.75 53.41
N VAL A 727 -4.90 25.55 53.07
CA VAL A 727 -5.87 25.33 51.98
C VAL A 727 -7.13 26.15 52.26
N GLN A 728 -7.57 26.89 51.25
CA GLN A 728 -8.75 27.77 51.25
C GLN A 728 -9.63 27.45 50.04
N ASN A 729 -10.87 27.94 50.05
CA ASN A 729 -11.71 27.92 48.86
C ASN A 729 -11.12 28.86 47.78
N ARG A 730 -11.15 28.43 46.52
CA ARG A 730 -10.74 29.28 45.39
C ARG A 730 -11.53 30.60 45.33
N GLY A 731 -10.90 31.62 44.75
CA GLY A 731 -11.51 32.94 44.51
C GLY A 731 -11.42 33.91 45.69
N GLY A 732 -10.79 33.51 46.80
CA GLY A 732 -10.41 34.43 47.90
C GLY A 732 -9.29 35.39 47.51
N ILE A 733 -8.95 36.33 48.41
CA ILE A 733 -7.85 37.30 48.22
C ILE A 733 -6.47 36.65 48.50
N GLY A 734 -6.45 35.51 49.20
CA GLY A 734 -5.23 34.84 49.61
C GLY A 734 -4.63 35.40 50.91
N LEU A 735 -3.62 34.70 51.42
CA LEU A 735 -2.83 35.08 52.59
C LEU A 735 -1.65 35.94 52.16
N ILE A 736 -1.21 36.86 53.01
CA ILE A 736 0.05 37.58 52.80
C ILE A 736 1.19 36.55 52.72
N THR A 737 1.93 36.57 51.61
CA THR A 737 3.10 35.73 51.31
C THR A 737 4.38 36.55 51.19
N TYR A 738 4.26 37.86 50.98
CA TYR A 738 5.39 38.78 50.91
C TYR A 738 4.93 40.18 51.28
N LYS A 739 5.68 40.88 52.13
CA LYS A 739 5.33 42.26 52.51
C LYS A 739 6.01 43.24 51.55
N VAL A 740 5.27 43.66 50.52
CA VAL A 740 5.73 44.67 49.56
C VAL A 740 5.98 46.01 50.27
N SER A 741 7.11 46.63 49.98
CA SER A 741 7.56 47.94 50.48
C SER A 741 8.44 48.60 49.44
N ASP A 742 8.66 49.91 49.52
CA ASP A 742 9.55 50.64 48.60
C ASP A 742 10.96 50.06 48.56
N LYS A 743 11.41 49.45 49.67
CA LYS A 743 12.72 48.78 49.76
C LYS A 743 12.77 47.48 48.95
N THR A 744 11.73 46.65 49.01
CA THR A 744 11.72 45.32 48.37
C THR A 744 11.18 45.37 46.95
N GLY A 745 10.28 46.31 46.67
CA GLY A 745 9.46 46.34 45.47
C GLY A 745 8.44 45.19 45.42
N LYS A 746 7.70 45.12 44.32
CA LYS A 746 6.69 44.09 44.02
C LYS A 746 7.31 42.72 43.79
N VAL A 747 6.52 41.67 43.98
CA VAL A 747 6.92 40.29 43.67
C VAL A 747 6.95 40.11 42.15
N VAL A 748 8.06 39.60 41.63
CA VAL A 748 8.29 39.38 40.19
C VAL A 748 8.08 37.93 39.80
N GLY A 749 8.34 37.01 40.73
CA GLY A 749 8.08 35.60 40.50
C GLY A 749 8.06 34.79 41.77
N ALA A 750 7.47 33.61 41.66
CA ALA A 750 7.52 32.58 42.68
C ALA A 750 7.54 31.20 42.03
N THR A 751 8.02 30.19 42.75
CA THR A 751 8.01 28.79 42.31
C THR A 751 8.11 27.88 43.52
N VAL A 752 7.56 26.68 43.42
CA VAL A 752 7.78 25.64 44.41
C VAL A 752 9.09 24.91 44.06
N CYS A 753 9.95 24.72 45.05
CA CYS A 753 11.32 24.27 44.85
C CYS A 753 11.80 23.30 45.94
N LYS A 754 12.71 22.42 45.53
CA LYS A 754 13.51 21.55 46.41
C LYS A 754 14.78 22.28 46.87
N GLU A 755 15.52 21.69 47.80
CA GLU A 755 16.73 22.34 48.33
C GLU A 755 17.93 22.31 47.38
N ASP A 756 17.99 21.29 46.52
CA ASP A 756 19.00 21.03 45.51
C ASP A 756 18.73 21.74 44.16
N ASP A 757 17.54 22.33 44.01
CA ASP A 757 17.23 23.22 42.89
C ASP A 757 18.16 24.44 42.89
N GLU A 758 18.30 25.09 41.73
CA GLU A 758 18.97 26.37 41.57
C GLU A 758 18.00 27.41 40.99
N LEU A 759 18.27 28.68 41.31
CA LEU A 759 17.48 29.82 40.87
C LEU A 759 18.35 30.74 39.99
N MET A 760 17.85 31.05 38.80
CA MET A 760 18.38 32.10 37.94
C MET A 760 17.58 33.38 38.11
N LEU A 761 18.25 34.50 38.33
CA LEU A 761 17.67 35.85 38.41
C LEU A 761 18.22 36.71 37.29
N ILE A 762 17.35 37.47 36.62
CA ILE A 762 17.74 38.35 35.51
C ILE A 762 17.16 39.73 35.73
N ASN A 763 18.00 40.75 35.61
CA ASN A 763 17.55 42.15 35.67
C ASN A 763 17.23 42.73 34.27
N ASN A 764 16.60 43.89 34.25
CA ASN A 764 16.25 44.65 33.05
C ASN A 764 17.45 45.09 32.18
N GLN A 765 18.69 44.95 32.68
CA GLN A 765 19.94 45.20 31.94
C GLN A 765 20.55 43.91 31.35
N GLY A 766 19.91 42.75 31.53
CA GLY A 766 20.38 41.46 31.03
C GLY A 766 21.38 40.74 31.95
N VAL A 767 21.70 41.30 33.12
CA VAL A 767 22.61 40.66 34.08
C VAL A 767 21.91 39.46 34.73
N ALA A 768 22.48 38.27 34.55
CA ALA A 768 21.99 37.02 35.10
C ALA A 768 22.85 36.53 36.30
N ILE A 769 22.21 36.08 37.38
CA ILE A 769 22.86 35.46 38.54
C ILE A 769 22.21 34.12 38.85
N ARG A 770 23.03 33.08 39.05
CA ARG A 770 22.62 31.75 39.50
C ARG A 770 22.91 31.58 40.98
N ILE A 771 21.94 31.10 41.75
CA ILE A 771 22.02 30.94 43.21
C ILE A 771 21.46 29.57 43.57
N ASN A 772 22.13 28.80 44.44
CA ASN A 772 21.55 27.56 44.95
C ASN A 772 20.35 27.88 45.83
N VAL A 773 19.25 27.15 45.67
CA VAL A 773 18.04 27.37 46.47
C VAL A 773 18.32 27.13 47.95
N SER A 774 19.22 26.20 48.29
CA SER A 774 19.72 25.95 49.66
C SER A 774 20.27 27.19 50.37
N ASP A 775 20.88 28.13 49.63
CA ASP A 775 21.53 29.32 50.19
C ASP A 775 20.52 30.44 50.55
N ILE A 776 19.27 30.32 50.09
CA ILE A 776 18.22 31.30 50.32
C ILE A 776 17.56 31.02 51.67
N SER A 777 17.46 32.00 52.55
CA SER A 777 16.91 31.76 53.90
C SER A 777 15.45 31.32 53.88
N VAL A 778 15.13 30.34 54.73
CA VAL A 778 13.75 29.92 55.02
C VAL A 778 13.18 30.83 56.09
N THR A 779 12.07 31.50 55.81
CA THR A 779 11.42 32.46 56.72
C THR A 779 9.91 32.36 56.64
N SER A 780 9.20 32.93 57.62
CA SER A 780 7.74 32.93 57.66
C SER A 780 7.10 33.67 56.49
N ARG A 781 5.81 33.42 56.24
CA ARG A 781 5.05 34.05 55.14
C ARG A 781 5.16 35.57 55.06
N SER A 782 5.07 36.31 56.17
CA SER A 782 5.08 37.78 56.14
C SER A 782 6.46 38.45 56.13
N ALA A 783 7.55 37.68 56.08
CA ALA A 783 8.92 38.20 56.10
C ALA A 783 9.32 38.81 54.75
N MET A 784 10.31 39.72 54.78
CA MET A 784 10.89 40.34 53.57
C MET A 784 11.99 39.49 52.90
N GLY A 785 12.52 38.47 53.60
CA GLY A 785 13.61 37.65 53.08
C GLY A 785 14.99 38.33 53.11
N VAL A 786 15.92 37.74 52.35
CA VAL A 786 17.30 38.17 52.22
C VAL A 786 17.57 38.74 50.83
N LYS A 787 18.63 39.52 50.68
CA LYS A 787 19.00 40.10 49.38
C LYS A 787 19.71 39.03 48.55
N LEU A 788 19.14 38.71 47.39
CA LEU A 788 19.63 37.73 46.42
C LEU A 788 20.46 38.39 45.31
N MET A 789 20.02 39.55 44.83
CA MET A 789 20.70 40.32 43.79
C MET A 789 20.85 41.77 44.23
N ARG A 790 22.05 42.33 44.07
CA ARG A 790 22.27 43.76 44.29
C ARG A 790 21.83 44.52 43.06
N THR A 791 20.72 45.24 43.16
CA THR A 791 20.28 46.22 42.17
C THR A 791 20.87 47.60 42.47
N LEU A 792 21.30 48.31 41.42
CA LEU A 792 21.61 49.76 41.43
C LEU A 792 20.33 50.60 41.20
N GLU A 793 20.43 51.93 41.25
CA GLU A 793 19.32 52.81 40.81
C GLU A 793 18.98 52.49 39.34
N ASP A 794 17.69 52.33 39.04
CA ASP A 794 17.11 51.92 37.74
C ASP A 794 17.30 50.43 37.32
N GLU A 795 17.88 49.59 38.17
CA GLU A 795 17.93 48.13 37.95
C GLU A 795 16.84 47.39 38.71
N ALA A 796 16.11 46.51 38.03
CA ALA A 796 15.08 45.66 38.63
C ALA A 796 15.18 44.24 38.08
N VAL A 797 15.00 43.23 38.94
CA VAL A 797 14.79 41.84 38.54
C VAL A 797 13.50 41.78 37.72
N VAL A 798 13.56 41.22 36.52
CA VAL A 798 12.42 41.11 35.59
C VAL A 798 11.96 39.67 35.39
N THR A 799 12.86 38.71 35.57
CA THR A 799 12.58 37.29 35.33
C THR A 799 13.29 36.43 36.36
N ILE A 800 12.61 35.37 36.79
CA ILE A 800 13.21 34.26 37.54
C ILE A 800 12.98 32.96 36.79
N ALA A 801 13.95 32.05 36.83
CA ALA A 801 13.81 30.70 36.29
C ALA A 801 14.35 29.68 37.28
N LYS A 802 13.59 28.61 37.50
CA LYS A 802 14.01 27.46 38.32
C LYS A 802 14.77 26.47 37.45
N ILE A 803 15.93 26.02 37.91
CA ILE A 803 16.73 24.96 37.30
C ILE A 803 16.67 23.78 38.26
N SER A 804 16.14 22.64 37.83
CA SER A 804 16.00 21.45 38.68
C SER A 804 17.34 20.78 38.97
N GLY A 805 17.56 20.37 40.21
CA GLY A 805 18.79 19.70 40.68
C GLY A 805 18.88 18.21 40.33
N ASP A 806 17.74 17.54 40.20
CA ASP A 806 17.66 16.11 39.86
C ASP A 806 17.95 15.87 38.37
N THR A 807 19.20 15.52 38.07
CA THR A 807 19.53 14.64 36.96
C THR A 807 19.94 13.31 37.56
N ASN A 808 19.01 12.38 37.80
CA ASN A 808 19.30 10.95 38.02
C ASN A 808 18.03 10.07 37.92
N GLU A 809 18.10 9.12 36.97
CA GLU A 809 17.89 7.67 37.16
C GLU A 809 16.74 7.23 38.09
N GLU A 810 15.58 6.89 37.50
CA GLU A 810 14.69 5.86 38.05
C GLU A 810 14.97 4.55 37.27
N GLU A 811 15.77 3.66 37.87
CA GLU A 811 15.93 2.26 37.42
C GLU A 811 14.65 1.49 37.78
N GLU A 812 13.87 1.04 36.78
CA GLU A 812 12.88 -0.01 36.98
C GLU A 812 13.61 -1.36 37.17
N GLU A 813 13.47 -1.95 38.36
CA GLU A 813 13.84 -3.34 38.66
C GLU A 813 13.09 -4.30 37.71
N ILE A 814 13.78 -4.81 36.68
CA ILE A 814 13.34 -6.01 35.96
C ILE A 814 13.70 -7.22 36.83
N THR A 815 12.71 -7.77 37.53
CA THR A 815 12.77 -9.09 38.14
C THR A 815 12.99 -10.16 37.05
N LEU A 816 14.18 -10.75 37.01
CA LEU A 816 14.46 -11.96 36.24
C LEU A 816 13.85 -13.16 36.97
N LEU A 817 12.94 -13.86 36.28
CA LEU A 817 12.41 -15.15 36.68
C LEU A 817 13.52 -16.21 36.65
N ASP A 818 13.62 -16.98 37.73
CA ASP A 818 14.35 -18.23 37.82
C ASP A 818 13.85 -19.21 36.75
N GLU A 819 14.73 -19.61 35.82
CA GLU A 819 14.69 -20.95 35.22
C GLU A 819 15.98 -21.68 35.56
N SER A 820 15.79 -22.76 36.30
CA SER A 820 16.80 -23.73 36.72
C SER A 820 17.09 -24.77 35.64
N GLU A 821 18.35 -25.18 35.63
CA GLU A 821 18.91 -26.48 35.24
C GLU A 821 19.47 -26.73 33.82
N ASP A 822 20.78 -26.98 33.86
CA ASP A 822 21.59 -27.98 33.14
C ASP A 822 21.85 -27.83 31.63
N THR A 823 23.09 -27.48 31.27
CA THR A 823 24.12 -28.51 30.96
C THR A 823 25.54 -27.95 30.81
N ASN A 824 26.49 -28.64 31.45
CA ASN A 824 27.95 -28.53 31.30
C ASN A 824 28.42 -28.62 29.84
N ILE A 825 29.36 -27.76 29.41
CA ILE A 825 30.55 -28.19 28.64
C ILE A 825 31.77 -27.34 29.04
N ILE A 826 32.87 -28.06 29.22
CA ILE A 826 34.21 -27.74 29.71
C ILE A 826 34.98 -26.81 28.77
N VAL A 827 35.71 -25.87 29.36
CA VAL A 827 36.77 -25.08 28.72
C VAL A 827 38.06 -25.90 28.75
N GLU A 828 38.65 -26.16 27.58
CA GLU A 828 40.05 -26.61 27.47
C GLU A 828 40.86 -25.52 26.76
N GLU A 829 41.87 -25.00 27.48
CA GLU A 829 42.92 -24.13 26.99
C GLU A 829 43.79 -24.86 25.97
N VAL A 830 44.13 -24.20 24.86
CA VAL A 830 45.46 -24.38 24.23
C VAL A 830 45.98 -23.03 23.77
N ALA A 831 47.04 -22.58 24.43
CA ALA A 831 47.94 -21.53 24.00
C ALA A 831 48.98 -22.09 23.02
N THR A 832 49.33 -21.32 21.97
CA THR A 832 50.66 -21.23 21.33
C THR A 832 50.56 -20.15 20.25
N GLU A 833 51.19 -18.99 20.47
CA GLU A 833 52.56 -18.63 20.05
C GLU A 833 52.68 -18.19 18.59
N VAL A 834 53.12 -16.93 18.47
CA VAL A 834 53.56 -16.22 17.28
C VAL A 834 54.82 -16.87 16.71
N LYS A 835 54.90 -17.00 15.38
CA LYS A 835 56.17 -16.88 14.63
C LYS A 835 55.92 -16.42 13.20
N ASP A 836 56.75 -15.46 12.82
CA ASP A 836 56.94 -14.86 11.50
C ASP A 836 57.22 -15.89 10.39
N GLU A 837 56.81 -15.59 9.16
CA GLU A 837 57.71 -15.43 7.99
C GLU A 837 56.94 -15.14 6.68
N GLU A 838 57.40 -14.08 6.02
CA GLU A 838 57.43 -13.76 4.58
C GLU A 838 56.54 -14.54 3.57
N ASN A 839 55.56 -13.83 3.00
CA ASN A 839 55.55 -13.36 1.58
C ASN A 839 54.32 -12.50 1.28
#